data_AF-A0AAV0SPF9-F1
#
_entry.id   AF-A0AAV0SPF9-F1
#
_cell.length_a   1.000
_cell.length_b   1.000
_cell.length_c   1.000
_cell.angle_alpha   90.00
_cell.angle_beta   90.00
_cell.angle_gamma   90.00
#
_symmetry.space_group_name_H-M   'P 1'
#
loop_
_entity.id
_entity.type
_entity.pdbx_description
1 polymer ?
#
loop_
_entity_poly.entity_id
_entity_poly.type
_entity_poly.pdbx_seq_one_letter_code
_entity_poly.pdbx_strand_id
1 'polypeptide(L)'
;MILCCSTLSLVGCLYIVRHHYVSARLHSGVSMVQKMVVVLSVFDAGLSFPRMFGNLHTSDDMSEACNVQAFVLYLFGLMSVFWNAAIAHCLYRKIVHRDSEARLKSRFKLYVLLVIVPAMGCSVALYAARLFGDATFYCWVESRSDQFWTFYLFVIVAILYISVILWVTHNRISRDFQDADLDAQESWALITSKLRIYIAAFIVLWTPSTVYRLLDDELGPARFAVALLMQLTLCTQGLTTAIIHGGLLTKLYRIVLCKPSIVRAHKFVASESFPSTGTSTDRSLVKHYRQPANIFVTTFNMGEARMAPAQLNKWIPLGHDIYVIGLQECLHLANTRSMIRQHLDGGCPRPAASEAARRAPKYHQYNREIGSKNTSLGYHGHIAITVFIRSSDVESGAFYMPPVVQQEINVGKSLVLGRASNKGAVGFAFRYFDTSFAFVACHLSSDPKGKSKVRRRNRDSQDILQELHLNLEDVGFEFPHVHHHSFVLGDLNYRLTKRDANANSILELVSMVRQCETAKPAPPKRNCSLRRGLLGRRWSPMSSRGFSSSFGLGSSQDASSDRDSNELNVSMLERGIKSTSSAIASSNGSINSIRYSADCELMDDDKVVWDDVLAHDELLTGMRDGQIFYGFCEAKIAFPPTFRRVRGAALNFDAANWSIEELKECYTTAVGGHGMRVPSYTDRILFFSQLDMRHRLRCAVYASCEEVTCSDHKPVLAVFQALVNRDILPIETELSAKKLQRMQDVNGVLECRIRLDFSNISWQPDIEAGFPLLSFGNSVDIDQRFSHYDRHGYQVMVTIVFPLPSEDIFSAQRKLLELADSMSGGVYLENTDRLLCKTNVAHVKWADFVRSGITHATFARPTRNMHVAIKVHAGTQGPCFGQGVICIPQATKSDNEDQTDEIQKLNNFVVELAHGGRHTGTMSGSMSLQLVHRTSDA
;
A
#
# COMPACT_ATOMS: atom_id res chain seq x y z
N MET A 1 26.37 -49.86 5.23
CA MET A 1 25.42 -48.87 5.78
C MET A 1 25.72 -47.46 5.28
N ILE A 2 26.92 -46.90 5.55
CA ILE A 2 27.34 -45.55 5.13
C ILE A 2 27.04 -45.29 3.66
N LEU A 3 27.48 -46.20 2.78
CA LEU A 3 27.22 -46.12 1.34
C LEU A 3 25.72 -46.02 1.02
N CYS A 4 24.88 -46.89 1.58
CA CYS A 4 23.43 -46.88 1.33
C CYS A 4 22.73 -45.62 1.86
N CYS A 5 23.15 -45.10 3.01
CA CYS A 5 22.56 -43.88 3.56
C CYS A 5 22.98 -42.66 2.74
N SER A 6 24.26 -42.54 2.40
CA SER A 6 24.79 -41.45 1.58
C SER A 6 24.19 -41.43 0.17
N THR A 7 23.91 -42.59 -0.44
CA THR A 7 23.22 -42.66 -1.73
C THR A 7 21.77 -42.18 -1.62
N LEU A 8 21.03 -42.59 -0.58
CA LEU A 8 19.68 -42.09 -0.32
C LEU A 8 19.66 -40.56 -0.08
N SER A 9 20.67 -40.04 0.62
CA SER A 9 20.84 -38.60 0.85
C SER A 9 21.05 -37.83 -0.46
N LEU A 10 21.92 -38.32 -1.36
CA LEU A 10 22.14 -37.72 -2.67
C LEU A 10 20.89 -37.76 -3.56
N VAL A 11 20.13 -38.86 -3.53
CA VAL A 11 18.82 -38.95 -4.21
C VAL A 11 17.85 -37.91 -3.67
N GLY A 12 17.83 -37.69 -2.36
CA GLY A 12 17.06 -36.62 -1.71
C GLY A 12 17.46 -35.23 -2.20
N CYS A 13 18.76 -34.93 -2.27
CA CYS A 13 19.26 -33.66 -2.78
C CYS A 13 18.86 -33.43 -4.26
N LEU A 14 19.01 -34.45 -5.10
CA LEU A 14 18.62 -34.39 -6.52
C LEU A 14 17.11 -34.16 -6.68
N TYR A 15 16.29 -34.78 -5.82
CA TYR A 15 14.84 -34.56 -5.80
C TYR A 15 14.50 -33.08 -5.52
N ILE A 16 15.14 -32.45 -4.53
CA ILE A 16 14.92 -31.03 -4.20
C ILE A 16 15.28 -30.14 -5.39
N VAL A 17 16.47 -30.33 -5.96
CA VAL A 17 16.96 -29.52 -7.10
C VAL A 17 16.02 -29.67 -8.29
N ARG A 18 15.62 -30.90 -8.64
CA ARG A 18 14.68 -31.18 -9.73
C ARG A 18 13.30 -30.58 -9.46
N HIS A 19 12.74 -30.80 -8.27
CA HIS A 19 11.44 -30.28 -7.87
C HIS A 19 11.39 -28.76 -8.03
N HIS A 20 12.45 -28.09 -7.58
CA HIS A 20 12.55 -26.65 -7.62
C HIS A 20 12.80 -26.10 -9.03
N TYR A 21 13.64 -26.76 -9.84
CA TYR A 21 13.85 -26.38 -11.23
C TYR A 21 12.55 -26.47 -12.05
N VAL A 22 11.78 -27.54 -11.84
CA VAL A 22 10.46 -27.73 -12.47
C VAL A 22 9.44 -26.71 -11.95
N SER A 23 9.42 -26.46 -10.63
CA SER A 23 8.52 -25.47 -10.02
C SER A 23 8.83 -24.04 -10.47
N ALA A 24 10.11 -23.67 -10.60
CA ALA A 24 10.54 -22.37 -11.11
C ALA A 24 10.12 -22.13 -12.57
N ARG A 25 9.92 -23.19 -13.35
CA ARG A 25 9.45 -23.13 -14.73
C ARG A 25 7.92 -23.07 -14.85
N LEU A 26 7.21 -23.61 -13.85
CA LEU A 26 5.74 -23.69 -13.82
C LEU A 26 5.09 -22.54 -13.04
N HIS A 27 5.72 -22.05 -11.97
CA HIS A 27 5.19 -21.04 -11.06
C HIS A 27 6.10 -19.82 -11.04
N SER A 28 5.53 -18.63 -11.31
CA SER A 28 6.24 -17.36 -11.31
C SER A 28 6.63 -16.96 -9.89
N GLY A 29 7.89 -17.18 -9.53
CA GLY A 29 8.49 -16.60 -8.32
C GLY A 29 8.71 -17.60 -7.20
N VAL A 30 9.85 -18.28 -7.23
CA VAL A 30 10.33 -19.08 -6.10
C VAL A 30 10.48 -18.21 -4.84
N SER A 31 9.94 -18.67 -3.71
CA SER A 31 10.08 -18.00 -2.42
C SER A 31 11.53 -17.99 -1.95
N MET A 32 11.93 -16.97 -1.18
CA MET A 32 13.29 -16.89 -0.66
C MET A 32 13.69 -18.16 0.13
N VAL A 33 12.77 -18.69 0.93
CA VAL A 33 13.00 -19.90 1.75
C VAL A 33 13.29 -21.12 0.86
N GLN A 34 12.53 -21.31 -0.23
CA GLN A 34 12.78 -22.39 -1.19
C GLN A 34 14.16 -22.27 -1.84
N LYS A 35 14.59 -21.05 -2.22
CA LYS A 35 15.95 -20.81 -2.74
C LYS A 35 17.01 -21.22 -1.73
N MET A 36 16.80 -20.93 -0.45
CA MET A 36 17.75 -21.30 0.60
C MET A 36 17.81 -22.82 0.82
N VAL A 37 16.68 -23.53 0.71
CA VAL A 37 16.64 -25.00 0.79
C VAL A 37 17.40 -25.65 -0.36
N VAL A 38 17.34 -25.09 -1.57
CA VAL A 38 18.14 -25.60 -2.70
C VAL A 38 19.62 -25.49 -2.40
N VAL A 39 20.09 -24.35 -1.87
CA VAL A 39 21.49 -24.19 -1.47
C VAL A 39 21.88 -25.18 -0.37
N LEU A 40 21.00 -25.39 0.62
CA LEU A 40 21.22 -26.41 1.66
C LEU A 40 21.39 -27.81 1.05
N SER A 41 20.56 -28.17 0.07
CA SER A 41 20.67 -29.48 -0.62
C SER A 41 21.98 -29.66 -1.39
N VAL A 42 22.58 -28.57 -1.89
CA VAL A 42 23.91 -28.59 -2.51
C VAL A 42 24.99 -28.83 -1.44
N PHE A 43 24.88 -28.19 -0.28
CA PHE A 43 25.81 -28.43 0.83
C PHE A 43 25.71 -29.85 1.39
N ASP A 44 24.48 -30.37 1.55
CA ASP A 44 24.24 -31.75 1.99
C ASP A 44 24.78 -32.78 0.98
N ALA A 45 24.74 -32.47 -0.32
CA ALA A 45 25.36 -33.31 -1.36
C ALA A 45 26.89 -33.30 -1.24
N GLY A 46 27.50 -32.13 -1.00
CA GLY A 46 28.94 -31.97 -0.74
C GLY A 46 29.41 -32.70 0.53
N LEU A 47 28.52 -32.92 1.51
CA LEU A 47 28.77 -33.75 2.69
C LEU A 47 28.61 -35.25 2.43
N SER A 48 27.63 -35.63 1.61
CA SER A 48 27.27 -37.03 1.38
C SER A 48 28.21 -37.72 0.40
N PHE A 49 28.67 -37.01 -0.63
CA PHE A 49 29.52 -37.56 -1.69
C PHE A 49 30.89 -38.05 -1.18
N PRO A 50 31.70 -37.27 -0.44
CA PRO A 50 33.01 -37.74 0.02
C PRO A 50 32.92 -38.90 1.02
N ARG A 51 31.81 -39.00 1.78
CA ARG A 51 31.56 -40.11 2.71
C ARG A 51 31.34 -41.46 2.00
N MET A 52 31.01 -41.47 0.71
CA MET A 52 30.84 -42.71 -0.04
C MET A 52 32.16 -43.49 -0.20
N PHE A 53 33.29 -42.80 -0.14
CA PHE A 53 34.62 -43.40 -0.31
C PHE A 53 35.19 -44.01 0.98
N GLY A 54 34.48 -43.88 2.12
CA GLY A 54 34.92 -44.44 3.39
C GLY A 54 36.24 -43.83 3.88
N ASN A 55 37.08 -44.63 4.53
CA ASN A 55 38.42 -44.24 4.95
C ASN A 55 39.42 -44.54 3.82
N LEU A 56 40.10 -43.52 3.32
CA LEU A 56 41.01 -43.59 2.16
C LEU A 56 42.47 -43.92 2.52
N HIS A 57 42.75 -44.41 3.73
CA HIS A 57 44.13 -44.53 4.23
C HIS A 57 44.80 -45.89 3.96
N THR A 58 45.42 -46.07 2.79
CA THR A 58 46.44 -47.12 2.52
C THR A 58 47.31 -46.80 1.29
N SER A 59 48.32 -45.92 1.44
CA SER A 59 49.53 -45.69 0.61
C SER A 59 49.93 -44.21 0.57
N ASP A 60 51.20 -43.89 0.29
CA ASP A 60 51.72 -42.50 0.25
C ASP A 60 50.98 -41.62 -0.79
N ASP A 61 50.57 -42.18 -1.94
CA ASP A 61 49.75 -41.47 -2.96
C ASP A 61 48.29 -41.22 -2.50
N MET A 62 47.78 -41.99 -1.54
CA MET A 62 46.42 -41.85 -0.99
C MET A 62 46.35 -40.87 0.20
N SER A 63 47.49 -40.37 0.68
CA SER A 63 47.56 -39.32 1.71
C SER A 63 46.97 -38.00 1.23
N GLU A 64 47.22 -37.63 -0.03
CA GLU A 64 46.62 -36.43 -0.64
C GLU A 64 45.12 -36.58 -0.84
N ALA A 65 44.64 -37.77 -1.22
CA ALA A 65 43.22 -38.06 -1.33
C ALA A 65 42.49 -37.96 0.02
N CYS A 66 43.14 -38.39 1.10
CA CYS A 66 42.66 -38.26 2.47
C CYS A 66 42.53 -36.79 2.90
N ASN A 67 43.54 -35.96 2.60
CA ASN A 67 43.50 -34.53 2.87
C ASN A 67 42.40 -33.80 2.09
N VAL A 68 42.20 -34.16 0.81
CA VAL A 68 41.12 -33.61 -0.01
C VAL A 68 39.75 -34.02 0.55
N GLN A 69 39.59 -35.29 0.94
CA GLN A 69 38.36 -35.77 1.57
C GLN A 69 38.05 -34.99 2.86
N ALA A 70 39.04 -34.84 3.74
CA ALA A 70 38.91 -34.10 4.99
C ALA A 70 38.56 -32.62 4.78
N PHE A 71 39.22 -31.96 3.81
CA PHE A 71 38.96 -30.58 3.45
C PHE A 71 37.52 -30.37 2.97
N VAL A 72 37.05 -31.22 2.05
CA VAL A 72 35.69 -31.12 1.49
C VAL A 72 34.64 -31.37 2.58
N LEU A 73 34.83 -32.38 3.44
CA LEU A 73 33.90 -32.67 4.53
C LEU A 73 33.84 -31.54 5.57
N TYR A 74 34.99 -30.98 5.93
CA TYR A 74 35.04 -29.85 6.86
C TYR A 74 34.37 -28.60 6.26
N LEU A 75 34.70 -28.24 5.01
CA LEU A 75 34.16 -27.07 4.33
C LEU A 75 32.64 -27.12 4.21
N PHE A 76 32.10 -28.19 3.62
CA PHE A 76 30.65 -28.33 3.43
C PHE A 76 29.90 -28.58 4.74
N GLY A 77 30.55 -29.19 5.74
CA GLY A 77 30.01 -29.31 7.09
C GLY A 77 29.77 -27.95 7.73
N LEU A 78 30.78 -27.09 7.71
CA LEU A 78 30.70 -25.77 8.33
C LEU A 78 29.76 -24.84 7.54
N MET A 79 29.75 -24.95 6.20
CA MET A 79 28.76 -24.28 5.36
C MET A 79 27.33 -24.70 5.72
N SER A 80 27.06 -26.00 5.90
CA SER A 80 25.73 -26.50 6.28
C SER A 80 25.29 -25.95 7.66
N VAL A 81 26.19 -25.91 8.64
CA VAL A 81 25.91 -25.36 9.98
C VAL A 81 25.55 -23.87 9.91
N PHE A 82 26.38 -23.04 9.27
CA PHE A 82 26.10 -21.61 9.16
C PHE A 82 24.88 -21.33 8.28
N TRP A 83 24.63 -22.14 7.25
CA TRP A 83 23.46 -21.98 6.39
C TRP A 83 22.15 -22.26 7.12
N ASN A 84 22.11 -23.27 8.00
CA ASN A 84 20.95 -23.51 8.86
C ASN A 84 20.66 -22.34 9.80
N ALA A 85 21.71 -21.72 10.38
CA ALA A 85 21.56 -20.49 11.15
C ALA A 85 21.06 -19.31 10.29
N ALA A 86 21.54 -19.20 9.04
CA ALA A 86 21.07 -18.19 8.09
C ALA A 86 19.59 -18.40 7.69
N ILE A 87 19.16 -19.65 7.48
CA ILE A 87 17.74 -19.99 7.24
C ILE A 87 16.89 -19.56 8.43
N ALA A 88 17.28 -19.91 9.66
CA ALA A 88 16.57 -19.51 10.87
C ALA A 88 16.47 -17.98 11.00
N HIS A 89 17.55 -17.26 10.71
CA HIS A 89 17.55 -15.79 10.73
C HIS A 89 16.69 -15.17 9.62
N CYS A 90 16.71 -15.72 8.41
CA CYS A 90 15.86 -15.30 7.30
C CYS A 90 14.37 -15.46 7.66
N LEU A 91 14.00 -16.59 8.28
CA LEU A 91 12.65 -16.84 8.79
C LEU A 91 12.25 -15.86 9.89
N TYR A 92 13.13 -15.61 10.86
CA TYR A 92 12.92 -14.60 11.89
C TYR A 92 12.61 -13.22 11.28
N ARG A 93 13.39 -12.78 10.29
CA ARG A 93 13.18 -11.51 9.59
C ARG A 93 11.86 -11.49 8.80
N LYS A 94 11.55 -12.57 8.09
CA LYS A 94 10.29 -12.70 7.33
C LYS A 94 9.08 -12.58 8.25
N ILE A 95 9.12 -13.24 9.41
CA ILE A 95 7.96 -13.40 10.28
C ILE A 95 7.86 -12.26 11.31
N VAL A 96 8.93 -12.00 12.07
CA VAL A 96 8.91 -11.02 13.16
C VAL A 96 9.09 -9.59 12.64
N HIS A 97 9.97 -9.38 11.65
CA HIS A 97 10.18 -8.05 11.06
C HIS A 97 9.28 -7.76 9.85
N ARG A 98 8.47 -8.73 9.40
CA ARG A 98 7.59 -8.60 8.23
C ARG A 98 8.32 -8.07 6.99
N ASP A 99 9.56 -8.53 6.79
CA ASP A 99 10.35 -8.18 5.61
C ASP A 99 9.65 -8.74 4.34
N SER A 100 9.40 -7.89 3.36
CA SER A 100 8.93 -8.28 2.02
C SER A 100 9.90 -9.27 1.36
N GLU A 101 9.40 -10.14 0.47
CA GLU A 101 10.23 -11.06 -0.33
C GLU A 101 11.34 -10.33 -1.11
N ALA A 102 11.11 -9.10 -1.60
CA ALA A 102 12.13 -8.30 -2.29
C ALA A 102 13.31 -7.93 -1.38
N ARG A 103 13.02 -7.45 -0.16
CA ARG A 103 14.04 -7.15 0.88
C ARG A 103 14.80 -8.38 1.34
N LEU A 104 14.15 -9.54 1.44
CA LEU A 104 14.84 -10.79 1.80
C LEU A 104 15.75 -11.25 0.66
N LYS A 105 15.28 -11.16 -0.60
CA LYS A 105 16.07 -11.50 -1.80
C LYS A 105 17.27 -10.56 -1.97
N SER A 106 17.16 -9.27 -1.65
CA SER A 106 18.31 -8.35 -1.73
C SER A 106 19.43 -8.70 -0.75
N ARG A 107 19.10 -9.34 0.38
CA ARG A 107 20.05 -9.84 1.38
C ARG A 107 20.63 -11.22 1.07
N PHE A 108 20.12 -11.93 0.06
CA PHE A 108 20.57 -13.28 -0.27
C PHE A 108 22.09 -13.37 -0.49
N LYS A 109 22.65 -12.41 -1.25
CA LYS A 109 24.09 -12.34 -1.51
C LYS A 109 24.92 -12.17 -0.22
N LEU A 110 24.39 -11.42 0.75
CA LEU A 110 25.02 -11.23 2.04
C LEU A 110 25.03 -12.55 2.84
N TYR A 111 23.94 -13.33 2.84
CA TYR A 111 23.92 -14.64 3.50
C TYR A 111 24.92 -15.62 2.87
N VAL A 112 25.02 -15.65 1.53
CA VAL A 112 26.03 -16.46 0.84
C VAL A 112 27.44 -16.07 1.26
N LEU A 113 27.74 -14.77 1.30
CA LEU A 113 29.06 -14.28 1.72
C LEU A 113 29.38 -14.65 3.18
N LEU A 114 28.43 -14.45 4.10
CA LEU A 114 28.59 -14.72 5.53
C LEU A 114 28.76 -16.22 5.85
N VAL A 115 28.33 -17.12 4.96
CA VAL A 115 28.49 -18.56 5.15
C VAL A 115 29.78 -19.07 4.49
N ILE A 116 30.02 -18.70 3.24
CA ILE A 116 31.14 -19.25 2.46
C ILE A 116 32.48 -18.71 2.95
N VAL A 117 32.61 -17.41 3.23
CA VAL A 117 33.89 -16.79 3.57
C VAL A 117 34.47 -17.34 4.89
N PRO A 118 33.72 -17.40 6.00
CA PRO A 118 34.25 -17.96 7.24
C PRO A 118 34.53 -19.47 7.13
N ALA A 119 33.66 -20.22 6.45
CA ALA A 119 33.87 -21.66 6.27
C ALA A 119 35.14 -21.97 5.47
N MET A 120 35.37 -21.22 4.39
CA MET A 120 36.59 -21.33 3.58
C MET A 120 37.83 -20.94 4.38
N GLY A 121 37.77 -19.82 5.12
CA GLY A 121 38.87 -19.36 5.97
C GLY A 121 39.30 -20.39 7.00
N CYS A 122 38.35 -20.99 7.72
CA CYS A 122 38.65 -22.06 8.68
C CYS A 122 39.21 -23.32 8.00
N SER A 123 38.65 -23.72 6.85
CA SER A 123 39.10 -24.92 6.12
C SER A 123 40.54 -24.78 5.62
N VAL A 124 40.89 -23.61 5.06
CA VAL A 124 42.24 -23.30 4.59
C VAL A 124 43.22 -23.22 5.76
N ALA A 125 42.83 -22.64 6.89
CA ALA A 125 43.67 -22.58 8.08
C ALA A 125 44.03 -23.97 8.62
N LEU A 126 43.07 -24.90 8.66
CA LEU A 126 43.31 -26.28 9.08
C LEU A 126 44.17 -27.07 8.10
N TYR A 127 43.95 -26.87 6.79
CA TYR A 127 44.79 -27.45 5.75
C TYR A 127 46.24 -26.97 5.89
N ALA A 128 46.44 -25.66 6.05
CA ALA A 128 47.77 -25.07 6.24
C ALA A 128 48.45 -25.55 7.53
N ALA A 129 47.67 -25.78 8.59
CA ALA A 129 48.14 -26.31 9.86
C ALA A 129 48.38 -27.83 9.85
N ARG A 130 48.06 -28.53 8.76
CA ARG A 130 48.19 -29.99 8.61
C ARG A 130 47.49 -30.79 9.72
N LEU A 131 46.29 -30.35 10.10
CA LEU A 131 45.49 -30.97 11.17
C LEU A 131 44.50 -32.03 10.66
N PHE A 132 44.59 -32.41 9.38
CA PHE A 132 43.75 -33.43 8.77
C PHE A 132 44.44 -34.80 8.78
N GLY A 133 43.65 -35.86 9.01
CA GLY A 133 44.12 -37.24 9.09
C GLY A 133 42.96 -38.22 9.24
N ASP A 134 43.25 -39.44 9.68
CA ASP A 134 42.24 -40.47 9.89
C ASP A 134 41.34 -40.13 11.09
N ALA A 135 40.03 -40.04 10.86
CA ALA A 135 39.03 -39.79 11.89
C ALA A 135 38.00 -40.94 11.98
N THR A 136 38.52 -42.17 12.00
CA THR A 136 37.85 -43.46 12.24
C THR A 136 37.07 -43.99 11.03
N PHE A 137 36.07 -43.24 10.55
CA PHE A 137 35.18 -43.71 9.48
C PHE A 137 35.52 -43.11 8.11
N TYR A 138 36.24 -42.00 8.10
CA TYR A 138 36.64 -41.20 6.94
C TYR A 138 37.74 -40.23 7.39
N CYS A 139 38.46 -39.64 6.44
CA CYS A 139 39.45 -38.62 6.76
C CYS A 139 38.78 -37.32 7.22
N TRP A 140 39.25 -36.75 8.34
CA TRP A 140 38.77 -35.48 8.91
C TRP A 140 39.83 -34.84 9.82
N VAL A 141 39.46 -34.02 10.79
CA VAL A 141 40.38 -33.44 11.79
C VAL A 141 40.78 -34.54 12.76
N GLU A 142 42.08 -34.79 12.92
CA GLU A 142 42.61 -35.94 13.67
C GLU A 142 42.38 -35.80 15.18
N SER A 143 42.80 -34.68 15.74
CA SER A 143 42.73 -34.38 17.18
C SER A 143 41.30 -34.09 17.66
N ARG A 144 40.88 -34.77 18.73
CA ARG A 144 39.56 -34.55 19.36
C ARG A 144 39.40 -33.12 19.91
N SER A 145 40.47 -32.56 20.49
CA SER A 145 40.45 -31.18 20.98
C SER A 145 40.22 -30.20 19.83
N ASP A 146 40.88 -30.43 18.70
CA ASP A 146 40.74 -29.55 17.53
C ASP A 146 39.38 -29.72 16.87
N GLN A 147 38.82 -30.93 16.80
CA GLN A 147 37.44 -31.17 16.37
C GLN A 147 36.43 -30.32 17.18
N PHE A 148 36.63 -30.22 18.51
CA PHE A 148 35.75 -29.44 19.36
C PHE A 148 35.83 -27.95 19.07
N TRP A 149 37.02 -27.36 19.19
CA TRP A 149 37.21 -25.92 19.10
C TRP A 149 36.98 -25.37 17.69
N THR A 150 37.27 -26.16 16.67
CA THR A 150 37.21 -25.69 15.27
C THR A 150 35.85 -25.96 14.63
N PHE A 151 35.11 -26.98 15.08
CA PHE A 151 33.85 -27.38 14.45
C PHE A 151 32.66 -27.44 15.43
N TYR A 152 32.74 -28.28 16.48
CA TYR A 152 31.57 -28.51 17.34
C TYR A 152 31.17 -27.30 18.20
N LEU A 153 32.10 -26.41 18.53
CA LEU A 153 31.77 -25.12 19.14
C LEU A 153 30.79 -24.33 18.27
N PHE A 154 31.02 -24.27 16.94
CA PHE A 154 30.10 -23.60 16.02
C PHE A 154 28.75 -24.31 15.93
N VAL A 155 28.73 -25.63 16.00
CA VAL A 155 27.48 -26.41 16.05
C VAL A 155 26.67 -26.06 17.29
N ILE A 156 27.29 -26.02 18.48
CA ILE A 156 26.63 -25.67 19.75
C ILE A 156 26.12 -24.22 19.70
N VAL A 157 26.94 -23.27 19.25
CA VAL A 157 26.54 -21.87 19.10
C VAL A 157 25.38 -21.73 18.12
N ALA A 158 25.40 -22.46 17.00
CA ALA A 158 24.30 -22.47 16.04
C ALA A 158 23.02 -23.03 16.66
N ILE A 159 23.09 -24.15 17.40
CA ILE A 159 21.94 -24.74 18.10
C ILE A 159 21.34 -23.74 19.11
N LEU A 160 22.18 -23.09 19.92
CA LEU A 160 21.74 -22.08 20.89
C LEU A 160 21.07 -20.89 20.18
N TYR A 161 21.71 -20.35 19.16
CA TYR A 161 21.18 -19.23 18.37
C TYR A 161 19.82 -19.56 17.74
N ILE A 162 19.74 -20.71 17.09
CA ILE A 162 18.53 -21.20 16.44
C ILE A 162 17.41 -21.43 17.46
N SER A 163 17.73 -21.97 18.65
CA SER A 163 16.78 -22.18 19.75
C SER A 163 16.23 -20.85 20.29
N VAL A 164 17.09 -19.84 20.47
CA VAL A 164 16.67 -18.49 20.87
C VAL A 164 15.77 -17.87 19.80
N ILE A 165 16.14 -17.98 18.52
CA ILE A 165 15.28 -17.50 17.42
C ILE A 165 13.92 -18.17 17.46
N LEU A 166 13.86 -19.49 17.61
CA LEU A 166 12.59 -20.22 17.70
C LEU A 166 11.73 -19.72 18.86
N TRP A 167 12.34 -19.55 20.02
CA TRP A 167 11.65 -19.08 21.22
C TRP A 167 11.12 -17.65 21.06
N VAL A 168 11.95 -16.72 20.56
CA VAL A 168 11.54 -15.33 20.29
C VAL A 168 10.43 -15.29 19.26
N THR A 169 10.58 -16.04 18.16
CA THR A 169 9.59 -16.12 17.09
C THR A 169 8.28 -16.64 17.64
N HIS A 170 8.29 -17.76 18.38
CA HIS A 170 7.08 -18.29 18.99
C HIS A 170 6.40 -17.31 19.95
N ASN A 171 7.14 -16.69 20.87
CA ASN A 171 6.55 -15.84 21.90
C ASN A 171 6.01 -14.53 21.34
N ARG A 172 6.73 -13.90 20.41
CA ARG A 172 6.24 -12.69 19.73
C ARG A 172 4.93 -12.98 19.01
N ILE A 173 4.85 -14.14 18.39
CA ILE A 173 3.75 -14.44 17.50
C ILE A 173 2.54 -15.01 18.23
N SER A 174 2.75 -15.86 19.23
CA SER A 174 1.69 -16.30 20.14
C SER A 174 0.98 -15.09 20.75
N ARG A 175 1.74 -14.03 21.08
CA ARG A 175 1.18 -12.76 21.54
C ARG A 175 0.47 -11.97 20.44
N ASP A 176 1.04 -11.90 19.24
CA ASP A 176 0.43 -11.16 18.12
C ASP A 176 -0.85 -11.82 17.57
N PHE A 177 -1.06 -13.13 17.80
CA PHE A 177 -2.21 -13.89 17.30
C PHE A 177 -3.08 -14.54 18.37
N GLN A 178 -2.86 -14.20 19.65
CA GLN A 178 -3.77 -14.59 20.73
C GLN A 178 -5.20 -14.10 20.49
N ASP A 179 -5.34 -13.04 19.69
CA ASP A 179 -6.60 -12.37 19.35
C ASP A 179 -7.05 -12.58 17.89
N ALA A 180 -6.42 -13.49 17.14
CA ALA A 180 -6.77 -13.79 15.75
C ALA A 180 -7.79 -14.93 15.62
N ASP A 181 -8.50 -14.97 14.48
CA ASP A 181 -9.52 -15.96 14.17
C ASP A 181 -8.99 -17.40 14.02
N LEU A 182 -9.86 -18.41 14.20
CA LEU A 182 -9.60 -19.85 14.12
C LEU A 182 -8.94 -20.27 12.81
N ASP A 183 -9.40 -19.78 11.66
CA ASP A 183 -8.80 -20.12 10.37
C ASP A 183 -7.33 -19.66 10.28
N ALA A 184 -7.07 -18.46 10.81
CA ALA A 184 -5.74 -17.87 10.92
C ALA A 184 -4.88 -18.64 11.95
N GLN A 185 -5.44 -19.03 13.09
CA GLN A 185 -4.75 -19.81 14.13
C GLN A 185 -4.40 -21.22 13.66
N GLU A 186 -5.31 -21.94 13.00
CA GLU A 186 -5.07 -23.28 12.44
C GLU A 186 -3.97 -23.23 11.38
N SER A 187 -4.06 -22.29 10.44
CA SER A 187 -3.06 -22.10 9.38
C SER A 187 -1.70 -21.73 9.98
N TRP A 188 -1.69 -20.83 10.96
CA TRP A 188 -0.47 -20.43 11.66
C TRP A 188 0.16 -21.57 12.48
N ALA A 189 -0.64 -22.35 13.22
CA ALA A 189 -0.17 -23.49 14.00
C ALA A 189 0.48 -24.53 13.07
N LEU A 190 -0.10 -24.75 11.90
CA LEU A 190 0.44 -25.64 10.87
C LEU A 190 1.79 -25.15 10.33
N ILE A 191 1.90 -23.86 10.01
CA ILE A 191 3.16 -23.23 9.57
C ILE A 191 4.21 -23.34 10.67
N THR A 192 3.87 -22.98 11.90
CA THR A 192 4.81 -22.97 13.04
C THR A 192 5.29 -24.38 13.35
N SER A 193 4.40 -25.38 13.29
CA SER A 193 4.78 -26.78 13.45
C SER A 193 5.78 -27.20 12.37
N LYS A 194 5.52 -26.89 11.10
CA LYS A 194 6.47 -27.18 10.01
C LYS A 194 7.81 -26.46 10.18
N LEU A 195 7.79 -25.20 10.60
CA LEU A 195 8.99 -24.41 10.87
C LEU A 195 9.81 -24.96 12.04
N ARG A 196 9.13 -25.40 13.10
CA ARG A 196 9.77 -26.09 14.22
C ARG A 196 10.35 -27.42 13.78
N ILE A 197 9.69 -28.17 12.90
CA ILE A 197 10.24 -29.42 12.35
C ILE A 197 11.52 -29.15 11.54
N TYR A 198 11.56 -28.10 10.73
CA TYR A 198 12.79 -27.71 9.99
C TYR A 198 13.99 -27.53 10.92
N ILE A 199 13.75 -26.86 12.04
CA ILE A 199 14.81 -26.51 12.98
C ILE A 199 15.12 -27.65 13.96
N ALA A 200 14.10 -28.36 14.43
CA ALA A 200 14.26 -29.54 15.26
C ALA A 200 15.02 -30.64 14.53
N ALA A 201 14.82 -30.78 13.21
CA ALA A 201 15.60 -31.69 12.39
C ALA A 201 17.10 -31.38 12.44
N PHE A 202 17.50 -30.10 12.37
CA PHE A 202 18.92 -29.74 12.51
C PHE A 202 19.49 -30.18 13.87
N ILE A 203 18.77 -29.93 14.96
CA ILE A 203 19.19 -30.34 16.31
C ILE A 203 19.32 -31.87 16.36
N VAL A 204 18.27 -32.59 15.96
CA VAL A 204 18.24 -34.07 15.98
C VAL A 204 19.34 -34.68 15.11
N LEU A 205 19.64 -34.09 13.95
CA LEU A 205 20.64 -34.62 13.03
C LEU A 205 22.08 -34.47 13.56
N TRP A 206 22.38 -33.35 14.24
CA TRP A 206 23.73 -33.04 14.71
C TRP A 206 24.00 -33.48 16.15
N THR A 207 22.99 -33.60 17.01
CA THR A 207 23.16 -33.99 18.42
C THR A 207 23.88 -35.34 18.60
N PRO A 208 23.52 -36.43 17.89
CA PRO A 208 24.24 -37.71 18.05
C PRO A 208 25.73 -37.62 17.70
N SER A 209 26.08 -36.81 16.69
CA SER A 209 27.47 -36.55 16.32
C SER A 209 28.21 -35.76 17.39
N THR A 210 27.56 -34.73 17.94
CA THR A 210 28.12 -33.94 19.05
C THR A 210 28.32 -34.79 20.29
N VAL A 211 27.33 -35.61 20.67
CA VAL A 211 27.41 -36.51 21.83
C VAL A 211 28.51 -37.55 21.64
N TYR A 212 28.56 -38.22 20.49
CA TYR A 212 29.59 -39.22 20.21
C TYR A 212 30.99 -38.63 20.28
N ARG A 213 31.23 -37.46 19.67
CA ARG A 213 32.57 -36.86 19.62
C ARG A 213 32.99 -36.20 20.94
N LEU A 214 32.05 -35.77 21.78
CA LEU A 214 32.34 -35.17 23.09
C LEU A 214 32.49 -36.20 24.22
N LEU A 215 31.69 -37.27 24.18
CA LEU A 215 31.53 -38.21 25.30
C LEU A 215 31.95 -39.64 24.96
N ASP A 216 32.72 -39.85 23.88
CA ASP A 216 33.14 -41.18 23.38
C ASP A 216 33.68 -42.10 24.49
N ASP A 217 34.50 -41.54 25.39
CA ASP A 217 35.16 -42.29 26.47
C ASP A 217 34.22 -42.58 27.65
N GLU A 218 33.13 -41.82 27.80
CA GLU A 218 32.13 -41.96 28.88
C GLU A 218 30.92 -42.82 28.48
N LEU A 219 30.79 -43.17 27.19
CA LEU A 219 29.61 -43.84 26.65
C LEU A 219 29.50 -45.33 27.00
N GLY A 220 30.58 -45.97 27.46
CA GLY A 220 30.59 -47.37 27.91
C GLY A 220 29.90 -48.33 26.91
N PRO A 221 28.89 -49.13 27.32
CA PRO A 221 28.20 -50.08 26.43
C PRO A 221 27.32 -49.40 25.36
N ALA A 222 26.96 -48.12 25.54
CA ALA A 222 26.15 -47.38 24.57
C ALA A 222 26.96 -46.86 23.36
N ARG A 223 28.30 -46.97 23.41
CA ARG A 223 29.21 -46.43 22.38
C ARG A 223 28.85 -46.89 20.96
N PHE A 224 28.60 -48.18 20.77
CA PHE A 224 28.22 -48.72 19.46
C PHE A 224 26.87 -48.16 18.98
N ALA A 225 25.87 -48.08 19.86
CA ALA A 225 24.55 -47.56 19.53
C ALA A 225 24.60 -46.07 19.15
N VAL A 226 25.37 -45.27 19.88
CA VAL A 226 25.54 -43.83 19.60
C VAL A 226 26.37 -43.59 18.34
N ALA A 227 27.41 -44.41 18.08
CA ALA A 227 28.17 -44.37 16.83
C ALA A 227 27.27 -44.71 15.62
N LEU A 228 26.43 -45.74 15.75
CA LEU A 228 25.48 -46.14 14.73
C LEU A 228 24.46 -45.03 14.46
N LEU A 229 23.91 -44.43 15.52
CA LEU A 229 22.97 -43.32 15.42
C LEU A 229 23.60 -42.09 14.77
N MET A 230 24.82 -41.71 15.16
CA MET A 230 25.61 -40.65 14.52
C MET A 230 25.73 -40.90 13.02
N GLN A 231 26.09 -42.11 12.63
CA GLN A 231 26.33 -42.41 11.23
C GLN A 231 25.04 -42.42 10.40
N LEU A 232 23.93 -42.88 10.99
CA LEU A 232 22.61 -42.79 10.40
C LEU A 232 22.16 -41.34 10.21
N THR A 233 22.29 -40.48 11.22
CA THR A 233 21.85 -39.08 11.12
C THR A 233 22.72 -38.26 10.17
N LEU A 234 24.04 -38.39 10.23
CA LEU A 234 24.95 -37.68 9.32
C LEU A 234 24.76 -38.11 7.86
N CYS A 235 24.54 -39.39 7.60
CA CYS A 235 24.43 -39.90 6.22
C CYS A 235 23.03 -39.74 5.61
N THR A 236 22.02 -39.30 6.36
CA THR A 236 20.64 -39.14 5.86
C THR A 236 20.18 -37.69 5.78
N GLN A 237 21.10 -36.72 5.88
CA GLN A 237 20.80 -35.29 5.89
C GLN A 237 20.00 -34.86 4.65
N GLY A 238 20.46 -35.16 3.43
CA GLY A 238 19.77 -34.80 2.19
C GLY A 238 18.42 -35.48 2.01
N LEU A 239 18.24 -36.70 2.52
CA LEU A 239 16.95 -37.40 2.53
C LEU A 239 15.98 -36.72 3.51
N THR A 240 16.47 -36.37 4.70
CA THR A 240 15.70 -35.65 5.72
C THR A 240 15.25 -34.30 5.17
N THR A 241 16.17 -33.58 4.51
CA THR A 241 15.87 -32.32 3.83
C THR A 241 14.78 -32.53 2.76
N ALA A 242 14.83 -33.62 1.98
CA ALA A 242 13.84 -33.91 0.93
C ALA A 242 12.46 -34.30 1.47
N ILE A 243 12.40 -35.05 2.58
CA ILE A 243 11.14 -35.42 3.24
C ILE A 243 10.48 -34.18 3.81
N ILE A 244 11.24 -33.39 4.57
CA ILE A 244 10.73 -32.28 5.36
C ILE A 244 10.44 -31.07 4.46
N HIS A 245 11.33 -30.73 3.52
CA HIS A 245 11.17 -29.55 2.66
C HIS A 245 10.58 -29.85 1.28
N GLY A 246 10.74 -31.07 0.77
CA GLY A 246 10.34 -31.44 -0.58
C GLY A 246 9.02 -32.21 -0.67
N GLY A 247 8.40 -32.58 0.46
CA GLY A 247 7.12 -33.30 0.49
C GLY A 247 7.19 -34.70 -0.14
N LEU A 248 8.38 -35.34 -0.12
CA LEU A 248 8.64 -36.61 -0.80
C LEU A 248 7.63 -37.71 -0.41
N LEU A 249 7.30 -37.83 0.88
CA LEU A 249 6.32 -38.82 1.38
C LEU A 249 4.90 -38.54 0.89
N THR A 250 4.48 -37.27 0.89
CA THR A 250 3.15 -36.85 0.40
C THR A 250 2.97 -37.17 -1.08
N LYS A 251 4.04 -37.03 -1.87
CA LYS A 251 4.02 -37.30 -3.31
C LYS A 251 4.05 -38.79 -3.63
N LEU A 252 4.85 -39.58 -2.89
CA LEU A 252 4.86 -41.04 -2.99
C LEU A 252 3.51 -41.64 -2.60
N TYR A 253 2.89 -41.15 -1.52
CA TYR A 253 1.55 -41.55 -1.11
C TYR A 253 0.51 -41.29 -2.22
N ARG A 254 0.61 -40.16 -2.92
CA ARG A 254 -0.29 -39.79 -4.03
C ARG A 254 -0.13 -40.68 -5.27
N ILE A 255 1.09 -41.09 -5.60
CA ILE A 255 1.38 -42.01 -6.71
C ILE A 255 0.85 -43.41 -6.41
N VAL A 256 0.89 -43.83 -5.14
CA VAL A 256 0.45 -45.17 -4.71
C VAL A 256 -1.08 -45.26 -4.60
N LEU A 257 -1.80 -44.18 -4.24
CA LEU A 257 -3.25 -44.24 -4.01
C LEU A 257 -4.16 -43.91 -5.22
N CYS A 258 -3.64 -43.50 -6.38
CA CYS A 258 -4.40 -43.28 -7.63
C CYS A 258 -5.82 -42.64 -7.44
N LYS A 259 -5.97 -41.61 -6.61
CA LYS A 259 -7.28 -40.95 -6.44
C LYS A 259 -7.45 -39.79 -7.43
N PRO A 260 -8.49 -39.79 -8.29
CA PRO A 260 -8.87 -38.61 -9.05
C PRO A 260 -9.54 -37.58 -8.13
N SER A 261 -9.27 -36.30 -8.39
CA SER A 261 -9.87 -35.17 -7.70
C SER A 261 -11.39 -35.14 -7.93
N ILE A 262 -12.16 -35.39 -6.87
CA ILE A 262 -13.63 -35.33 -6.87
C ILE A 262 -14.05 -33.87 -6.76
N VAL A 263 -14.64 -33.34 -7.83
CA VAL A 263 -15.39 -32.07 -7.81
C VAL A 263 -16.79 -32.38 -7.26
N ARG A 264 -17.15 -31.77 -6.13
CA ARG A 264 -18.50 -31.90 -5.55
C ARG A 264 -19.41 -30.88 -6.23
N ALA A 265 -20.40 -31.36 -6.98
CA ALA A 265 -21.45 -30.53 -7.55
C ALA A 265 -22.40 -30.06 -6.44
N HIS A 266 -22.59 -28.75 -6.31
CA HIS A 266 -23.58 -28.15 -5.41
C HIS A 266 -24.90 -27.90 -6.17
N LYS A 267 -26.02 -28.22 -5.53
CA LYS A 267 -27.40 -28.09 -6.04
C LYS A 267 -28.09 -26.96 -5.26
N PHE A 268 -28.83 -26.10 -5.95
CA PHE A 268 -29.46 -24.88 -5.40
C PHE A 268 -30.96 -25.09 -5.11
N VAL A 269 -31.46 -24.51 -4.00
CA VAL A 269 -32.89 -24.29 -3.68
C VAL A 269 -33.03 -22.96 -2.93
N ALA A 270 -34.13 -22.22 -3.19
CA ALA A 270 -34.36 -20.81 -2.82
C ALA A 270 -35.16 -20.58 -1.52
N SER A 271 -35.13 -19.31 -1.04
CA SER A 271 -35.95 -18.60 0.00
C SER A 271 -35.29 -18.41 1.39
N GLU A 272 -35.48 -17.34 2.20
CA GLU A 272 -36.40 -16.17 2.26
C GLU A 272 -35.66 -14.81 2.48
N SER A 273 -36.37 -13.73 2.17
CA SER A 273 -35.96 -12.32 1.99
C SER A 273 -35.71 -11.45 3.24
N PHE A 274 -34.84 -10.44 3.08
CA PHE A 274 -34.73 -9.22 3.91
C PHE A 274 -35.27 -7.98 3.16
N PRO A 275 -35.69 -6.91 3.87
CA PRO A 275 -36.80 -6.06 3.44
C PRO A 275 -36.47 -5.15 2.25
N SER A 276 -37.44 -5.11 1.33
CA SER A 276 -37.52 -4.28 0.14
C SER A 276 -37.68 -2.79 0.45
N THR A 277 -36.97 -1.93 -0.26
CA THR A 277 -37.37 -0.53 -0.46
C THR A 277 -37.91 -0.36 -1.88
N GLY A 278 -39.20 -0.09 -1.97
CA GLY A 278 -39.91 0.14 -3.22
C GLY A 278 -39.59 1.51 -3.83
N THR A 279 -39.86 1.60 -5.13
CA THR A 279 -39.80 2.77 -5.99
C THR A 279 -40.61 3.95 -5.46
N SER A 280 -39.93 4.81 -4.72
CA SER A 280 -40.18 6.25 -4.63
C SER A 280 -38.82 6.90 -4.47
N THR A 281 -38.61 8.11 -4.99
CA THR A 281 -37.36 8.87 -4.79
C THR A 281 -37.07 8.94 -3.30
N ASP A 282 -36.16 8.08 -2.84
CA ASP A 282 -36.07 7.73 -1.43
C ASP A 282 -35.42 8.88 -0.66
N ARG A 283 -36.26 9.71 -0.03
CA ARG A 283 -35.86 10.77 0.90
C ARG A 283 -35.01 10.24 2.06
N SER A 284 -34.90 8.92 2.25
CA SER A 284 -34.02 8.28 3.24
C SER A 284 -32.52 8.41 2.87
N LEU A 285 -32.12 8.22 1.60
CA LEU A 285 -30.72 8.33 1.14
C LEU A 285 -30.15 9.73 1.37
N VAL A 286 -30.99 10.75 1.22
CA VAL A 286 -30.66 12.15 1.49
C VAL A 286 -30.46 12.42 2.99
N LYS A 287 -30.89 11.53 3.89
CA LYS A 287 -30.72 11.66 5.35
C LYS A 287 -29.35 11.19 5.85
N HIS A 288 -28.78 10.17 5.21
CA HIS A 288 -27.51 9.54 5.62
C HIS A 288 -26.26 10.37 5.26
N TYR A 289 -26.32 11.16 4.19
CA TYR A 289 -25.22 12.04 3.73
C TYR A 289 -25.39 13.52 4.13
N ARG A 290 -26.32 13.86 5.05
CA ARG A 290 -26.67 15.26 5.38
C ARG A 290 -25.54 16.10 5.96
N GLN A 291 -24.52 15.46 6.54
CA GLN A 291 -23.40 16.16 7.16
C GLN A 291 -22.07 15.60 6.63
N PRO A 292 -21.44 16.28 5.64
CA PRO A 292 -20.11 15.89 5.18
C PRO A 292 -19.10 15.97 6.32
N ALA A 293 -18.15 15.04 6.33
CA ALA A 293 -16.98 15.16 7.19
C ALA A 293 -16.11 16.30 6.65
N ASN A 294 -15.76 17.25 7.52
CA ASN A 294 -14.90 18.37 7.16
C ASN A 294 -13.45 18.03 7.48
N ILE A 295 -12.62 17.93 6.44
CA ILE A 295 -11.21 17.57 6.52
C ILE A 295 -10.38 18.80 6.18
N PHE A 296 -9.69 19.35 7.17
CA PHE A 296 -8.71 20.42 6.95
C PHE A 296 -7.36 19.80 6.59
N VAL A 297 -6.78 20.23 5.47
CA VAL A 297 -5.47 19.76 4.99
C VAL A 297 -4.58 20.98 4.80
N THR A 298 -3.36 20.96 5.31
CA THR A 298 -2.40 22.04 5.08
C THR A 298 -0.98 21.52 4.89
N THR A 299 -0.19 22.23 4.10
CA THR A 299 1.25 22.02 3.96
C THR A 299 2.00 23.31 4.22
N PHE A 300 3.14 23.22 4.90
CA PHE A 300 4.00 24.38 5.14
C PHE A 300 5.48 24.00 5.23
N ASN A 301 6.27 24.51 4.29
CA ASN A 301 7.73 24.53 4.43
C ASN A 301 8.13 25.64 5.39
N MET A 302 8.61 25.28 6.58
CA MET A 302 8.95 26.22 7.63
C MET A 302 10.28 26.95 7.39
N GLY A 303 11.10 26.52 6.43
CA GLY A 303 12.40 27.15 6.14
C GLY A 303 13.28 27.29 7.39
N GLU A 304 13.26 26.28 8.26
CA GLU A 304 13.94 26.27 9.57
C GLU A 304 13.44 27.28 10.61
N ALA A 305 12.40 28.06 10.29
CA ALA A 305 11.87 29.11 11.14
C ALA A 305 11.07 28.57 12.34
N ARG A 306 10.90 29.43 13.34
CA ARG A 306 9.98 29.23 14.46
C ARG A 306 8.68 29.96 14.20
N MET A 307 7.57 29.35 14.59
CA MET A 307 6.24 29.95 14.46
C MET A 307 5.78 30.52 15.81
N ALA A 308 5.09 31.67 15.79
CA ALA A 308 4.49 32.26 16.97
C ALA A 308 3.04 31.75 17.17
N PRO A 309 2.53 31.65 18.43
CA PRO A 309 1.15 31.23 18.68
C PRO A 309 0.09 32.11 18.01
N ALA A 310 0.32 33.42 17.86
CA ALA A 310 -0.63 34.32 17.20
C ALA A 310 -0.85 33.97 15.71
N GLN A 311 0.15 33.41 15.04
CA GLN A 311 0.09 33.02 13.62
C GLN A 311 -0.75 31.75 13.43
N LEU A 312 -0.83 30.86 14.42
CA LEU A 312 -1.66 29.64 14.36
C LEU A 312 -3.14 29.93 14.20
N ASN A 313 -3.65 30.97 14.88
CA ASN A 313 -5.05 31.39 14.78
C ASN A 313 -5.44 31.85 13.38
N LYS A 314 -4.48 32.37 12.60
CA LYS A 314 -4.71 32.81 11.22
C LYS A 314 -4.58 31.66 10.23
N TRP A 315 -3.66 30.74 10.50
CA TRP A 315 -3.37 29.63 9.61
C TRP A 315 -4.32 28.44 9.75
N ILE A 316 -4.65 28.02 10.99
CA ILE A 316 -5.40 26.79 11.26
C ILE A 316 -6.79 27.14 11.82
N PRO A 317 -7.84 27.22 10.99
CA PRO A 317 -9.21 27.46 11.45
C PRO A 317 -9.74 26.29 12.26
N LEU A 318 -10.40 26.59 13.38
CA LEU A 318 -11.03 25.60 14.27
C LEU A 318 -12.39 25.10 13.72
N GLY A 319 -12.84 23.94 14.19
CA GLY A 319 -14.17 23.39 13.92
C GLY A 319 -14.25 22.16 12.99
N HIS A 320 -13.12 21.70 12.45
CA HIS A 320 -13.07 20.54 11.54
C HIS A 320 -13.07 19.20 12.30
N ASP A 321 -13.47 18.13 11.61
CA ASP A 321 -13.51 16.76 12.16
C ASP A 321 -12.14 16.12 12.14
N ILE A 322 -11.41 16.35 11.06
CA ILE A 322 -10.07 15.82 10.80
C ILE A 322 -9.15 16.98 10.39
N TYR A 323 -7.95 17.03 10.96
CA TYR A 323 -6.87 17.93 10.52
C TYR A 323 -5.69 17.11 10.06
N VAL A 324 -5.17 17.43 8.88
CA VAL A 324 -3.97 16.83 8.29
C VAL A 324 -2.96 17.94 8.05
N ILE A 325 -1.83 17.87 8.74
CA ILE A 325 -0.81 18.93 8.75
C ILE A 325 0.52 18.37 8.27
N GLY A 326 0.92 18.76 7.06
CA GLY A 326 2.22 18.49 6.47
C GLY A 326 3.21 19.63 6.76
N LEU A 327 4.41 19.28 7.23
CA LEU A 327 5.48 20.22 7.53
C LEU A 327 6.77 19.80 6.82
N GLN A 328 7.50 20.76 6.26
CA GLN A 328 8.84 20.57 5.71
C GLN A 328 9.83 21.53 6.36
N GLU A 329 11.11 21.16 6.38
CA GLU A 329 12.20 21.92 6.99
C GLU A 329 11.91 22.37 8.45
N CYS A 330 11.18 21.54 9.19
CA CYS A 330 10.79 21.86 10.56
C CYS A 330 11.86 21.41 11.56
N LEU A 331 12.66 22.35 12.09
CA LEU A 331 13.68 22.04 13.11
C LEU A 331 13.07 21.72 14.48
N HIS A 332 11.96 22.38 14.85
CA HIS A 332 11.35 22.30 16.18
C HIS A 332 10.03 21.51 16.19
N LEU A 333 9.98 20.38 15.47
CA LEU A 333 8.76 19.59 15.22
C LEU A 333 7.93 19.27 16.48
N ALA A 334 8.57 18.81 17.57
CA ALA A 334 7.86 18.48 18.80
C ALA A 334 7.16 19.69 19.42
N ASN A 335 7.81 20.85 19.44
CA ASN A 335 7.22 22.09 19.93
C ASN A 335 6.07 22.55 19.04
N THR A 336 6.28 22.53 17.71
CA THR A 336 5.24 22.90 16.74
C THR A 336 3.99 22.03 16.89
N ARG A 337 4.16 20.70 17.04
CA ARG A 337 3.05 19.76 17.31
C ARG A 337 2.32 20.08 18.61
N SER A 338 3.05 20.38 19.68
CA SER A 338 2.46 20.76 20.98
C SER A 338 1.63 22.05 20.87
N MET A 339 2.16 23.07 20.18
CA MET A 339 1.45 24.34 19.97
C MET A 339 0.17 24.14 19.15
N ILE A 340 0.23 23.37 18.07
CA ILE A 340 -0.94 23.06 17.24
C ILE A 340 -1.99 22.31 18.08
N ARG A 341 -1.56 21.31 18.85
CA ARG A 341 -2.47 20.56 19.72
C ARG A 341 -3.18 21.47 20.72
N GLN A 342 -2.43 22.35 21.40
CA GLN A 342 -2.99 23.32 22.34
C GLN A 342 -3.97 24.30 21.67
N HIS A 343 -3.67 24.71 20.43
CA HIS A 343 -4.56 25.53 19.62
C HIS A 343 -5.88 24.81 19.31
N LEU A 344 -5.82 23.54 18.90
CA LEU A 344 -6.99 22.72 18.60
C LEU A 344 -7.83 22.38 19.84
N ASP A 345 -7.18 22.08 20.96
CA ASP A 345 -7.84 21.75 22.24
C ASP A 345 -8.42 23.01 22.97
N GLY A 346 -8.29 24.21 22.37
CA GLY A 346 -8.95 25.44 22.83
C GLY A 346 -8.19 26.26 23.88
N GLY A 347 -6.86 26.24 23.86
CA GLY A 347 -5.95 26.78 24.89
C GLY A 347 -5.90 28.30 25.12
N CYS A 348 -6.96 29.08 24.83
CA CYS A 348 -7.09 30.43 25.38
C CYS A 348 -8.13 30.43 26.51
N PRO A 349 -7.77 30.78 27.77
CA PRO A 349 -8.74 30.92 28.85
C PRO A 349 -9.75 32.02 28.48
N ARG A 350 -11.00 31.64 28.23
CA ARG A 350 -12.09 32.61 28.08
C ARG A 350 -12.38 33.24 29.45
N PRO A 351 -12.52 34.57 29.55
CA PRO A 351 -13.05 35.21 30.76
C PRO A 351 -14.39 34.57 31.11
N ALA A 352 -14.54 34.18 32.37
CA ALA A 352 -15.70 33.49 32.91
C ALA A 352 -16.94 34.41 32.94
N ALA A 353 -17.61 34.61 31.81
CA ALA A 353 -18.84 35.41 31.76
C ALA A 353 -19.71 35.15 30.51
N SER A 354 -19.91 33.91 30.09
CA SER A 354 -21.08 33.59 29.24
C SER A 354 -21.50 32.13 29.34
N GLU A 355 -22.80 31.93 29.55
CA GLU A 355 -23.52 30.69 29.78
C GLU A 355 -23.19 29.56 28.79
N ALA A 356 -23.21 28.32 29.32
CA ALA A 356 -23.02 27.04 28.65
C ALA A 356 -21.71 26.91 27.84
N ALA A 357 -20.58 26.84 28.54
CA ALA A 357 -19.29 26.47 27.96
C ALA A 357 -19.37 25.06 27.33
N ARG A 358 -19.69 24.98 26.03
CA ARG A 358 -19.47 23.76 25.24
C ARG A 358 -18.00 23.39 25.39
N ARG A 359 -17.73 22.26 26.02
CA ARG A 359 -16.39 21.70 26.22
C ARG A 359 -15.67 21.68 24.87
N ALA A 360 -14.47 22.25 24.80
CA ALA A 360 -13.70 22.28 23.56
C ALA A 360 -13.50 20.85 23.03
N PRO A 361 -13.61 20.62 21.71
CA PRO A 361 -13.41 19.31 21.14
C PRO A 361 -11.97 18.86 21.38
N LYS A 362 -11.82 17.64 21.89
CA LYS A 362 -10.51 17.00 22.11
C LYS A 362 -10.13 16.19 20.87
N TYR A 363 -8.84 16.13 20.57
CA TYR A 363 -8.32 15.38 19.42
C TYR A 363 -7.30 14.30 19.82
N HIS A 364 -7.37 13.14 19.16
CA HIS A 364 -6.27 12.17 19.08
C HIS A 364 -5.27 12.61 18.03
N GLN A 365 -3.99 12.40 18.31
CA GLN A 365 -2.90 12.84 17.45
C GLN A 365 -2.09 11.63 16.97
N TYR A 366 -1.91 11.53 15.66
CA TYR A 366 -1.07 10.54 15.00
C TYR A 366 0.07 11.24 14.25
N ASN A 367 1.30 10.77 14.41
CA ASN A 367 2.52 11.43 13.94
C ASN A 367 3.38 10.51 13.06
N ARG A 368 3.93 11.03 11.95
CA ARG A 368 5.03 10.42 11.18
C ARG A 368 6.03 11.47 10.74
N GLU A 369 7.30 11.10 10.66
CA GLU A 369 8.38 12.01 10.30
C GLU A 369 9.63 11.29 9.79
N ILE A 370 10.36 11.95 8.90
CA ILE A 370 11.74 11.62 8.50
C ILE A 370 12.62 12.85 8.60
N GLY A 371 13.94 12.65 8.55
CA GLY A 371 14.93 13.72 8.63
C GLY A 371 15.53 13.89 10.03
N SER A 372 16.37 14.91 10.18
CA SER A 372 17.14 15.14 11.40
C SER A 372 17.39 16.64 11.59
N LYS A 373 17.77 17.03 12.82
CA LYS A 373 18.16 18.40 13.15
C LYS A 373 19.65 18.67 12.90
N ASN A 374 20.42 17.65 12.52
CA ASN A 374 21.86 17.78 12.36
C ASN A 374 22.22 18.49 11.03
N THR A 375 22.26 19.81 11.06
CA THR A 375 22.55 20.65 9.89
C THR A 375 23.96 20.47 9.35
N SER A 376 24.93 20.09 10.20
CA SER A 376 26.30 19.80 9.76
C SER A 376 26.40 18.59 8.82
N LEU A 377 25.44 17.66 8.90
CA LEU A 377 25.30 16.51 8.00
C LEU A 377 24.38 16.79 6.80
N GLY A 378 23.97 18.05 6.59
CA GLY A 378 23.14 18.48 5.46
C GLY A 378 21.63 18.25 5.65
N TYR A 379 21.17 18.03 6.89
CA TYR A 379 19.74 18.00 7.19
C TYR A 379 19.20 19.40 7.48
N HIS A 380 17.98 19.69 7.06
CA HIS A 380 17.33 20.98 7.27
C HIS A 380 16.09 20.85 8.17
N GLY A 381 16.11 19.88 9.09
CA GLY A 381 14.97 19.52 9.92
C GLY A 381 14.17 18.34 9.35
N HIS A 382 12.90 18.28 9.73
CA HIS A 382 12.04 17.15 9.47
C HIS A 382 11.04 17.40 8.33
N ILE A 383 10.72 16.33 7.60
CA ILE A 383 9.51 16.21 6.79
C ILE A 383 8.53 15.43 7.65
N ALA A 384 7.37 16.00 7.95
CA ALA A 384 6.44 15.41 8.90
C ALA A 384 4.99 15.53 8.43
N ILE A 385 4.18 14.56 8.81
CA ILE A 385 2.73 14.62 8.71
C ILE A 385 2.13 14.32 10.07
N THR A 386 1.14 15.12 10.46
CA THR A 386 0.41 14.97 11.72
C THR A 386 -1.09 14.98 11.44
N VAL A 387 -1.79 13.96 11.91
CA VAL A 387 -3.25 13.84 11.76
C VAL A 387 -3.91 13.99 13.13
N PHE A 388 -4.85 14.92 13.25
CA PHE A 388 -5.69 15.10 14.43
C PHE A 388 -7.12 14.68 14.11
N ILE A 389 -7.69 13.83 14.96
CA ILE A 389 -9.05 13.27 14.77
C ILE A 389 -9.82 13.45 16.05
N ARG A 390 -11.08 13.89 15.93
CA ARG A 390 -11.96 14.12 17.07
C ARG A 390 -12.03 12.87 17.97
N SER A 391 -11.84 13.05 19.28
CA SER A 391 -11.85 11.94 20.25
C SER A 391 -13.15 11.13 20.23
N SER A 392 -14.30 11.79 20.04
CA SER A 392 -15.60 11.11 19.95
C SER A 392 -15.65 10.09 18.80
N ASP A 393 -14.96 10.35 17.69
CA ASP A 393 -15.01 9.50 16.50
C ASP A 393 -14.08 8.30 16.65
N VAL A 394 -12.99 8.46 17.40
CA VAL A 394 -12.11 7.35 17.78
C VAL A 394 -12.79 6.46 18.81
N GLU A 395 -13.41 7.06 19.84
CA GLU A 395 -14.08 6.36 20.94
C GLU A 395 -15.35 5.62 20.49
N SER A 396 -16.08 6.15 19.51
CA SER A 396 -17.24 5.48 18.89
C SER A 396 -16.88 4.40 17.87
N GLY A 397 -15.58 4.23 17.57
CA GLY A 397 -15.11 3.28 16.57
C GLY A 397 -15.31 3.73 15.12
N ALA A 398 -15.75 4.97 14.87
CA ALA A 398 -15.92 5.54 13.52
C ALA A 398 -14.59 5.72 12.76
N PHE A 399 -13.46 5.68 13.47
CA PHE A 399 -12.13 5.80 12.92
C PHE A 399 -11.30 4.54 13.17
N TYR A 400 -10.60 4.06 12.14
CA TYR A 400 -9.65 2.97 12.23
C TYR A 400 -8.37 3.25 11.45
N MET A 401 -7.22 3.09 12.09
CA MET A 401 -5.89 3.20 11.49
C MET A 401 -5.23 1.81 11.47
N PRO A 402 -5.12 1.13 10.32
CA PRO A 402 -4.44 -0.16 10.24
C PRO A 402 -2.93 -0.04 10.53
N PRO A 403 -2.27 -1.07 11.08
CA PRO A 403 -0.82 -1.12 11.14
C PRO A 403 -0.23 -1.30 9.73
N VAL A 404 0.65 -0.40 9.30
CA VAL A 404 1.10 -0.26 7.89
C VAL A 404 2.52 -0.81 7.66
N VAL A 405 2.84 -1.29 6.45
CA VAL A 405 4.13 -1.94 6.10
C VAL A 405 5.29 -0.97 5.82
N GLN A 406 5.08 0.09 5.03
CA GLN A 406 6.14 1.02 4.63
C GLN A 406 5.59 2.45 4.54
N GLN A 407 5.81 3.23 5.60
CA GLN A 407 5.17 4.55 5.79
C GLN A 407 6.07 5.73 5.39
N GLU A 408 7.32 5.46 5.00
CA GLU A 408 8.37 6.45 4.86
C GLU A 408 9.33 6.08 3.71
N ILE A 409 9.75 7.08 2.93
CA ILE A 409 10.73 6.93 1.84
C ILE A 409 11.69 8.11 1.85
N ASN A 410 12.98 7.81 1.68
CA ASN A 410 14.04 8.79 1.45
C ASN A 410 14.45 8.78 -0.02
N VAL A 411 14.23 9.89 -0.74
CA VAL A 411 14.50 10.02 -2.19
C VAL A 411 15.74 10.86 -2.53
N GLY A 412 16.55 11.27 -1.55
CA GLY A 412 17.76 12.05 -1.80
C GLY A 412 18.98 11.26 -2.27
N LYS A 413 20.15 11.90 -2.19
CA LYS A 413 21.41 11.37 -2.72
C LYS A 413 21.83 10.09 -2.00
N SER A 414 22.18 9.08 -2.77
CA SER A 414 22.75 7.82 -2.27
C SER A 414 24.22 8.02 -1.88
N LEU A 415 24.59 7.69 -0.64
CA LEU A 415 25.97 7.56 -0.19
C LEU A 415 26.31 6.07 0.00
N VAL A 416 27.60 5.77 0.04
CA VAL A 416 28.18 4.41 0.14
C VAL A 416 27.71 3.64 1.39
N LEU A 417 27.21 4.34 2.44
CA LEU A 417 26.65 3.76 3.66
C LEU A 417 25.16 4.13 3.92
N GLY A 418 24.40 4.53 2.90
CA GLY A 418 22.97 4.87 3.01
C GLY A 418 22.60 6.17 2.30
N ARG A 419 21.30 6.49 2.17
CA ARG A 419 20.84 7.76 1.58
C ARG A 419 20.81 8.84 2.66
N ALA A 420 21.68 9.84 2.57
CA ALA A 420 21.48 11.08 3.32
C ALA A 420 20.38 11.87 2.61
N SER A 421 19.24 12.11 3.27
CA SER A 421 18.20 12.85 2.58
C SER A 421 17.31 13.71 3.46
N ASN A 422 17.38 15.01 3.19
CA ASN A 422 16.40 16.04 3.52
C ASN A 422 15.21 16.07 2.52
N LYS A 423 14.99 15.00 1.76
CA LYS A 423 13.98 14.86 0.69
C LYS A 423 13.34 13.49 0.73
N GLY A 424 12.02 13.42 0.57
CA GLY A 424 11.31 12.18 0.79
C GLY A 424 9.83 12.38 0.98
N ALA A 425 9.19 11.33 1.46
CA ALA A 425 7.76 11.33 1.78
C ALA A 425 7.47 10.51 3.02
N VAL A 426 6.43 10.92 3.73
CA VAL A 426 5.82 10.21 4.86
C VAL A 426 4.32 10.17 4.67
N GLY A 427 3.66 9.09 5.06
CA GLY A 427 2.21 8.99 4.85
C GLY A 427 1.45 8.15 5.86
N PHE A 428 0.13 8.36 5.85
CA PHE A 428 -0.87 7.60 6.59
C PHE A 428 -1.94 7.08 5.65
N ALA A 429 -2.55 5.96 5.98
CA ALA A 429 -3.89 5.66 5.50
C ALA A 429 -4.77 5.14 6.62
N PHE A 430 -6.04 5.50 6.57
CA PHE A 430 -7.03 5.15 7.57
C PHE A 430 -8.42 5.00 6.95
N ARG A 431 -9.31 4.37 7.70
CA ARG A 431 -10.74 4.32 7.42
C ARG A 431 -11.48 5.24 8.36
N TYR A 432 -12.38 6.04 7.80
CA TYR A 432 -13.31 6.89 8.52
C TYR A 432 -14.71 6.55 8.01
N PHE A 433 -15.49 5.88 8.88
CA PHE A 433 -16.71 5.17 8.50
C PHE A 433 -16.48 4.18 7.34
N ASP A 434 -17.30 4.25 6.28
CA ASP A 434 -17.20 3.39 5.09
C ASP A 434 -16.02 3.74 4.17
N THR A 435 -15.40 4.90 4.36
CA THR A 435 -14.50 5.50 3.37
C THR A 435 -13.03 5.42 3.80
N SER A 436 -12.15 5.06 2.86
CA SER A 436 -10.70 4.99 3.10
C SER A 436 -9.97 6.20 2.53
N PHE A 437 -9.07 6.75 3.33
CA PHE A 437 -8.27 7.93 3.00
C PHE A 437 -6.78 7.60 3.13
N ALA A 438 -5.98 8.09 2.19
CA ALA A 438 -4.52 8.08 2.28
C ALA A 438 -3.97 9.49 2.14
N PHE A 439 -3.03 9.88 3.01
CA PHE A 439 -2.40 11.20 2.99
C PHE A 439 -0.88 11.05 2.99
N VAL A 440 -0.20 11.72 2.07
CA VAL A 440 1.25 11.70 1.90
C VAL A 440 1.79 13.11 1.95
N ALA A 441 2.66 13.41 2.91
CA ALA A 441 3.44 14.64 2.94
C ALA A 441 4.82 14.40 2.35
N CYS A 442 5.25 15.22 1.39
CA CYS A 442 6.56 15.08 0.76
C CYS A 442 7.33 16.39 0.64
N HIS A 443 8.63 16.24 0.33
CA HIS A 443 9.54 17.33 0.00
C HIS A 443 10.43 16.85 -1.15
N LEU A 444 10.16 17.33 -2.35
CA LEU A 444 10.84 16.90 -3.58
C LEU A 444 12.09 17.72 -3.89
N SER A 445 12.94 17.22 -4.79
CA SER A 445 14.20 17.88 -5.15
C SER A 445 14.03 19.34 -5.58
N SER A 446 14.74 20.24 -4.91
CA SER A 446 14.83 21.66 -5.25
C SER A 446 15.82 21.91 -6.41
N ASP A 447 15.89 23.16 -6.87
CA ASP A 447 16.88 23.60 -7.86
C ASP A 447 18.15 24.13 -7.17
N PRO A 448 19.21 23.32 -6.99
CA PRO A 448 20.47 23.83 -6.45
C PRO A 448 21.12 24.76 -7.47
N LYS A 449 21.62 25.91 -6.99
CA LYS A 449 22.36 26.90 -7.82
C LYS A 449 21.59 27.38 -9.06
N GLY A 450 20.26 27.37 -9.05
CA GLY A 450 19.41 27.91 -10.12
C GLY A 450 19.27 27.00 -11.35
N LYS A 451 19.75 25.76 -11.29
CA LYS A 451 19.58 24.79 -12.38
C LYS A 451 18.31 23.97 -12.15
N SER A 452 17.37 24.01 -13.10
CA SER A 452 16.12 23.23 -13.02
C SER A 452 16.41 21.74 -12.83
N LYS A 453 15.68 21.14 -11.88
CA LYS A 453 15.69 19.72 -11.56
C LYS A 453 14.33 19.05 -11.78
N VAL A 454 13.52 19.55 -12.72
CA VAL A 454 12.19 19.01 -13.02
C VAL A 454 12.18 17.50 -13.27
N ARG A 455 13.13 16.98 -14.07
CA ARG A 455 13.27 15.52 -14.32
C ARG A 455 13.54 14.73 -13.03
N ARG A 456 14.28 15.32 -12.08
CA ARG A 456 14.55 14.68 -10.80
C ARG A 456 13.30 14.70 -9.91
N ARG A 457 12.53 15.80 -9.88
CA ARG A 457 11.25 15.86 -9.15
C ARG A 457 10.26 14.83 -9.68
N ASN A 458 10.17 14.68 -11.00
CA ASN A 458 9.33 13.65 -11.62
C ASN A 458 9.74 12.24 -11.15
N ARG A 459 11.05 11.93 -11.14
CA ARG A 459 11.55 10.66 -10.61
C ARG A 459 11.28 10.51 -9.11
N ASP A 460 11.49 11.55 -8.31
CA ASP A 460 11.18 11.51 -6.88
C ASP A 460 9.68 11.21 -6.66
N SER A 461 8.78 11.81 -7.44
CA SER A 461 7.34 11.53 -7.36
C SER A 461 6.98 10.11 -7.79
N GLN A 462 7.66 9.59 -8.82
CA GLN A 462 7.50 8.22 -9.30
C GLN A 462 7.93 7.21 -8.23
N ASP A 463 9.11 7.41 -7.65
CA ASP A 463 9.65 6.59 -6.56
C ASP A 463 8.71 6.60 -5.35
N ILE A 464 8.13 7.76 -5.00
CA ILE A 464 7.14 7.87 -3.90
C ILE A 464 5.89 7.04 -4.19
N LEU A 465 5.31 7.14 -5.38
CA LEU A 465 4.10 6.38 -5.74
C LEU A 465 4.35 4.87 -5.74
N GLN A 466 5.53 4.44 -6.21
CA GLN A 466 5.90 3.03 -6.36
C GLN A 466 6.36 2.36 -5.06
N GLU A 467 7.06 3.08 -4.18
CA GLU A 467 7.67 2.50 -2.99
C GLU A 467 6.84 2.71 -1.71
N LEU A 468 5.82 3.58 -1.71
CA LEU A 468 5.07 3.94 -0.50
C LEU A 468 3.86 3.03 -0.35
N HIS A 469 3.89 2.18 0.68
CA HIS A 469 2.87 1.17 0.90
C HIS A 469 2.09 1.51 2.16
N LEU A 470 0.93 2.16 1.97
CA LEU A 470 0.12 2.71 3.05
C LEU A 470 -0.93 1.74 3.62
N ASN A 471 -0.96 0.50 3.12
CA ASN A 471 -1.81 -0.57 3.63
C ASN A 471 -1.08 -1.46 4.64
N LEU A 472 -1.88 -2.31 5.30
CA LEU A 472 -1.41 -3.43 6.11
C LEU A 472 -0.56 -4.44 5.32
N GLU A 473 -0.67 -4.39 4.00
CA GLU A 473 -0.06 -5.29 3.04
C GLU A 473 0.51 -4.52 1.85
N ASP A 474 1.68 -4.96 1.41
CA ASP A 474 2.18 -4.63 0.07
C ASP A 474 1.54 -5.63 -0.90
N VAL A 475 0.39 -5.26 -1.45
CA VAL A 475 -0.30 -6.01 -2.51
C VAL A 475 0.33 -5.78 -3.88
N GLY A 476 1.44 -5.04 -3.96
CA GLY A 476 2.10 -4.67 -5.20
C GLY A 476 1.37 -3.60 -6.00
N PHE A 477 0.43 -2.86 -5.40
CA PHE A 477 -0.26 -1.74 -6.01
C PHE A 477 0.12 -0.42 -5.35
N GLU A 478 0.20 0.63 -6.16
CA GLU A 478 0.44 1.99 -5.69
C GLU A 478 -0.74 2.46 -4.82
N PHE A 479 -0.46 3.19 -3.74
CA PHE A 479 -1.48 3.58 -2.76
C PHE A 479 -2.75 4.24 -3.35
N PRO A 480 -2.70 5.03 -4.46
CA PRO A 480 -3.92 5.61 -5.03
C PRO A 480 -4.91 4.56 -5.55
N HIS A 481 -4.46 3.37 -5.93
CA HIS A 481 -5.30 2.31 -6.49
C HIS A 481 -5.91 1.38 -5.43
N VAL A 482 -5.61 1.62 -4.16
CA VAL A 482 -6.03 0.75 -3.04
C VAL A 482 -6.80 1.51 -1.96
N HIS A 483 -7.00 2.82 -2.12
CA HIS A 483 -7.80 3.68 -1.25
C HIS A 483 -8.85 4.47 -2.06
N HIS A 484 -9.98 4.80 -1.44
CA HIS A 484 -11.06 5.56 -2.10
C HIS A 484 -10.60 6.99 -2.44
N HIS A 485 -9.94 7.66 -1.49
CA HIS A 485 -9.38 8.99 -1.66
C HIS A 485 -7.92 9.02 -1.23
N SER A 486 -7.06 9.60 -2.05
CA SER A 486 -5.62 9.69 -1.80
C SER A 486 -5.13 11.12 -2.00
N PHE A 487 -4.27 11.60 -1.12
CA PHE A 487 -3.80 12.99 -1.10
C PHE A 487 -2.28 13.03 -1.08
N VAL A 488 -1.70 13.90 -1.90
CA VAL A 488 -0.27 14.23 -1.87
C VAL A 488 -0.16 15.72 -1.60
N LEU A 489 0.48 16.07 -0.49
CA LEU A 489 0.69 17.44 -0.06
C LEU A 489 2.17 17.67 0.22
N GLY A 490 2.67 18.88 0.06
CA GLY A 490 4.06 19.15 0.38
C GLY A 490 4.68 20.31 -0.36
N ASP A 491 5.98 20.48 -0.12
CA ASP A 491 6.85 21.26 -0.99
C ASP A 491 7.29 20.36 -2.17
N LEU A 492 6.50 20.41 -3.23
CA LEU A 492 6.75 19.67 -4.47
C LEU A 492 7.85 20.33 -5.31
N ASN A 493 8.27 21.56 -4.97
CA ASN A 493 9.40 22.27 -5.56
C ASN A 493 9.31 22.52 -7.09
N TYR A 494 8.17 22.31 -7.74
CA TYR A 494 7.94 22.70 -9.15
C TYR A 494 7.91 24.21 -9.31
N ARG A 495 8.34 24.70 -10.47
CA ARG A 495 8.61 26.13 -10.71
C ARG A 495 7.77 26.71 -11.85
N LEU A 496 7.63 28.04 -11.84
CA LEU A 496 7.02 28.81 -12.93
C LEU A 496 8.07 29.15 -14.01
N THR A 497 8.69 28.13 -14.60
CA THR A 497 9.78 28.29 -15.59
C THR A 497 9.44 27.72 -16.97
N LYS A 498 8.20 27.27 -17.20
CA LYS A 498 7.76 26.89 -18.54
C LYS A 498 7.61 28.12 -19.43
N ARG A 499 7.66 27.91 -20.75
CA ARG A 499 7.62 28.97 -21.78
C ARG A 499 8.69 30.05 -21.56
N ASP A 500 9.87 29.63 -21.10
CA ASP A 500 11.04 30.48 -20.85
C ASP A 500 10.79 31.67 -19.91
N ALA A 501 9.81 31.54 -19.01
CA ALA A 501 9.48 32.57 -18.03
C ALA A 501 10.64 32.83 -17.05
N ASN A 502 10.87 34.11 -16.79
CA ASN A 502 11.84 34.61 -15.83
C ASN A 502 11.15 35.36 -14.67
N ALA A 503 11.92 35.75 -13.66
CA ALA A 503 11.39 36.39 -12.47
C ALA A 503 10.58 37.67 -12.77
N ASN A 504 11.07 38.53 -13.67
CA ASN A 504 10.39 39.78 -14.01
C ASN A 504 9.06 39.51 -14.73
N SER A 505 9.07 38.60 -15.73
CA SER A 505 7.84 38.25 -16.45
C SER A 505 6.75 37.68 -15.55
N ILE A 506 7.12 36.86 -14.54
CA ILE A 506 6.13 36.32 -13.59
C ILE A 506 5.62 37.41 -12.66
N LEU A 507 6.48 38.33 -12.19
CA LEU A 507 6.05 39.45 -11.35
C LEU A 507 5.11 40.40 -12.12
N GLU A 508 5.38 40.66 -13.39
CA GLU A 508 4.51 41.43 -14.29
C GLU A 508 3.15 40.74 -14.49
N LEU A 509 3.12 39.44 -14.73
CA LEU A 509 1.85 38.71 -14.83
C LEU A 509 1.06 38.76 -13.51
N VAL A 510 1.74 38.63 -12.36
CA VAL A 510 1.09 38.70 -11.04
C VAL A 510 0.57 40.11 -10.74
N SER A 511 1.25 41.18 -11.15
CA SER A 511 0.76 42.56 -10.94
C SER A 511 -0.50 42.87 -11.76
N MET A 512 -0.70 42.17 -12.87
CA MET A 512 -1.87 42.31 -13.74
C MET A 512 -3.11 41.56 -13.25
N VAL A 513 -2.99 40.63 -12.30
CA VAL A 513 -4.14 39.88 -11.77
C VAL A 513 -4.97 40.78 -10.83
N ARG A 514 -6.26 40.92 -11.12
CA ARG A 514 -7.18 41.66 -10.24
C ARG A 514 -7.53 40.86 -8.98
N GLN A 515 -7.48 41.51 -7.81
CA GLN A 515 -7.82 40.89 -6.52
C GLN A 515 -9.31 40.49 -6.36
N CYS A 516 -10.20 40.85 -7.29
CA CYS A 516 -11.60 40.39 -7.24
C CYS A 516 -11.75 38.86 -7.37
N GLU A 517 -10.72 38.17 -7.87
CA GLU A 517 -10.68 36.70 -7.93
C GLU A 517 -10.04 36.04 -6.70
N THR A 518 -9.34 36.81 -5.85
CA THR A 518 -8.84 36.34 -4.56
C THR A 518 -9.95 36.50 -3.52
N ALA A 519 -11.04 35.74 -3.64
CA ALA A 519 -12.23 35.91 -2.81
C ALA A 519 -11.91 35.75 -1.31
N LYS A 520 -12.06 36.85 -0.55
CA LYS A 520 -12.22 36.79 0.91
C LYS A 520 -13.41 35.85 1.21
N PRO A 521 -13.27 34.82 2.06
CA PRO A 521 -14.43 34.09 2.54
C PRO A 521 -15.33 35.09 3.27
N ALA A 522 -16.59 35.18 2.86
CA ALA A 522 -17.54 36.12 3.42
C ALA A 522 -17.60 35.98 4.96
N PRO A 523 -17.54 37.08 5.73
CA PRO A 523 -17.75 37.00 7.17
C PRO A 523 -19.18 36.48 7.44
N PRO A 524 -19.40 35.67 8.48
CA PRO A 524 -20.75 35.31 8.87
C PRO A 524 -21.48 36.59 9.24
N LYS A 525 -22.50 36.97 8.46
CA LYS A 525 -23.30 38.18 8.73
C LYS A 525 -23.87 38.06 10.14
N ARG A 526 -23.42 38.95 11.04
CA ARG A 526 -24.14 39.26 12.27
C ARG A 526 -25.49 39.84 11.87
N ASN A 527 -26.57 39.27 12.40
CA ASN A 527 -27.92 39.78 12.22
C ASN A 527 -28.02 41.21 12.76
N CYS A 528 -27.96 42.21 11.87
CA CYS A 528 -28.40 43.57 12.20
C CYS A 528 -29.93 43.61 12.10
N SER A 529 -30.56 43.83 13.23
CA SER A 529 -31.98 44.14 13.37
C SER A 529 -32.31 45.42 12.60
N LEU A 530 -33.09 45.29 11.53
CA LEU A 530 -33.63 46.46 10.83
C LEU A 530 -34.81 47.03 11.61
N ARG A 531 -34.59 48.24 12.11
CA ARG A 531 -35.55 49.14 12.75
C ARG A 531 -36.69 49.49 11.80
N ARG A 532 -37.87 49.61 12.43
CA ARG A 532 -39.13 50.19 11.95
C ARG A 532 -38.98 51.52 11.19
N GLY A 533 -39.75 51.62 10.11
CA GLY A 533 -40.54 52.81 9.77
C GLY A 533 -40.07 53.61 8.56
N LEU A 534 -40.89 53.65 7.51
CA LEU A 534 -41.73 54.81 7.17
C LEU A 534 -42.61 54.53 5.94
N LEU A 535 -43.92 54.80 6.10
CA LEU A 535 -44.91 55.32 5.12
C LEU A 535 -45.07 54.59 3.77
N GLY A 536 -46.26 54.19 3.31
CA GLY A 536 -47.61 54.51 3.73
C GLY A 536 -48.54 54.48 2.50
N ARG A 537 -49.82 54.16 2.77
CA ARG A 537 -51.03 54.27 1.92
C ARG A 537 -51.35 53.03 1.05
N ARG A 538 -52.40 52.26 1.42
CA ARG A 538 -53.86 52.41 1.14
C ARG A 538 -54.15 51.80 -0.25
N TRP A 539 -55.05 50.87 -0.53
CA TRP A 539 -56.39 50.54 -0.01
C TRP A 539 -56.70 49.03 -0.23
N SER A 540 -57.56 48.44 0.60
CA SER A 540 -58.33 47.20 0.31
C SER A 540 -59.79 47.59 -0.03
N PRO A 541 -60.77 46.68 -0.18
CA PRO A 541 -60.83 45.26 -0.63
C PRO A 541 -61.99 45.00 -1.63
N MET A 542 -62.23 43.74 -2.05
CA MET A 542 -63.51 43.06 -2.38
C MET A 542 -63.24 41.93 -3.40
N SER A 543 -63.92 40.78 -3.48
CA SER A 543 -64.86 40.05 -2.64
C SER A 543 -65.20 38.72 -3.35
N SER A 544 -65.36 37.66 -2.56
CA SER A 544 -66.36 36.57 -2.68
C SER A 544 -66.35 35.53 -3.81
N ARG A 545 -66.68 34.32 -3.33
CA ARG A 545 -67.37 33.14 -3.93
C ARG A 545 -66.43 31.96 -4.19
N GLY A 546 -66.63 30.77 -3.63
CA GLY A 546 -67.70 30.21 -2.81
C GLY A 546 -67.86 28.72 -3.13
N PHE A 547 -68.14 27.92 -2.09
CA PHE A 547 -68.71 26.56 -2.10
C PHE A 547 -67.76 25.40 -2.51
N SER A 548 -67.77 24.22 -1.88
CA SER A 548 -68.50 23.68 -0.72
C SER A 548 -68.04 22.24 -0.44
N SER A 549 -68.04 21.86 0.85
CA SER A 549 -68.47 20.56 1.43
C SER A 549 -67.74 19.27 1.00
N SER A 550 -67.51 18.23 1.81
CA SER A 550 -68.27 17.72 2.95
C SER A 550 -67.54 16.50 3.55
N PHE A 551 -67.44 16.41 4.89
CA PHE A 551 -67.66 15.23 5.77
C PHE A 551 -66.88 13.91 5.55
N GLY A 552 -66.49 13.10 6.55
CA GLY A 552 -66.73 13.01 8.00
C GLY A 552 -65.74 11.96 8.60
N LEU A 553 -65.23 12.13 9.82
CA LEU A 553 -65.68 11.64 11.15
C LEU A 553 -65.43 10.13 11.48
N GLY A 554 -64.70 9.89 12.60
CA GLY A 554 -64.61 8.61 13.35
C GLY A 554 -63.19 8.29 13.88
N SER A 555 -62.78 8.77 15.07
CA SER A 555 -62.56 8.04 16.36
C SER A 555 -61.78 6.71 16.25
N SER A 556 -60.70 6.39 16.98
CA SER A 556 -60.38 6.60 18.42
C SER A 556 -58.89 6.28 18.75
N GLN A 557 -58.32 7.02 19.72
CA GLN A 557 -57.24 6.78 20.72
C GLN A 557 -56.34 5.51 20.59
N ASP A 558 -54.99 5.55 20.71
CA ASP A 558 -54.17 6.07 21.81
C ASP A 558 -52.67 6.29 21.47
N ALA A 559 -52.07 7.24 22.21
CA ALA A 559 -50.67 7.39 22.68
C ALA A 559 -49.45 7.46 21.72
N SER A 560 -48.82 8.65 21.59
CA SER A 560 -47.50 8.97 22.20
C SER A 560 -46.85 10.28 21.67
N SER A 561 -46.60 11.19 22.62
CA SER A 561 -45.54 12.23 22.73
C SER A 561 -45.10 13.06 21.52
N ASP A 562 -45.37 14.36 21.66
CA ASP A 562 -45.00 15.49 20.82
C ASP A 562 -43.49 15.63 20.52
N ARG A 563 -43.19 15.79 19.23
CA ARG A 563 -42.00 16.50 18.75
C ARG A 563 -42.48 17.74 18.00
N ASP A 564 -42.27 18.90 18.60
CA ASP A 564 -42.47 20.17 17.90
C ASP A 564 -41.36 20.39 16.87
N SER A 565 -41.83 20.57 15.65
CA SER A 565 -41.16 20.99 14.44
C SER A 565 -40.79 22.48 14.47
N ASN A 566 -39.67 22.81 13.85
CA ASN A 566 -39.59 24.04 13.05
C ASN A 566 -38.89 23.72 11.73
N GLU A 567 -39.69 23.72 10.67
CA GLU A 567 -39.29 23.63 9.28
C GLU A 567 -38.62 24.94 8.82
N LEU A 568 -37.59 24.81 7.99
CA LEU A 568 -37.15 25.87 7.07
C LEU A 568 -36.98 25.24 5.69
N ASN A 569 -37.84 25.71 4.77
CA ASN A 569 -37.98 25.33 3.37
C ASN A 569 -36.69 25.57 2.58
N VAL A 570 -36.22 24.54 1.86
CA VAL A 570 -35.22 24.68 0.77
C VAL A 570 -35.85 24.10 -0.49
N SER A 571 -36.72 24.89 -1.10
CA SER A 571 -37.32 24.64 -2.41
C SER A 571 -36.64 25.52 -3.46
N MET A 572 -35.37 25.24 -3.81
CA MET A 572 -34.69 25.82 -4.98
C MET A 572 -33.56 24.94 -5.56
N LEU A 573 -33.73 23.61 -5.56
CA LEU A 573 -32.77 22.71 -6.24
C LEU A 573 -33.41 21.66 -7.16
N GLU A 574 -34.71 21.82 -7.47
CA GLU A 574 -35.42 20.99 -8.46
C GLU A 574 -35.95 21.88 -9.58
N ARG A 575 -35.12 22.17 -10.58
CA ARG A 575 -35.58 22.49 -11.94
C ARG A 575 -34.45 22.32 -12.95
N GLY A 576 -34.55 21.21 -13.68
CA GLY A 576 -33.82 20.91 -14.91
C GLY A 576 -32.87 19.71 -14.76
N ILE A 577 -33.00 18.59 -15.48
CA ILE A 577 -33.86 18.19 -16.60
C ILE A 577 -33.89 16.64 -16.57
N LYS A 578 -35.08 16.04 -16.68
CA LYS A 578 -35.27 14.67 -17.22
C LYS A 578 -36.17 14.80 -18.45
N SER A 579 -35.64 14.41 -19.61
CA SER A 579 -36.30 13.59 -20.66
C SER A 579 -35.80 14.00 -22.04
N THR A 580 -35.11 13.08 -22.74
CA THR A 580 -35.57 12.48 -24.00
C THR A 580 -34.56 11.42 -24.44
N SER A 581 -35.01 10.17 -24.42
CA SER A 581 -34.37 9.03 -25.07
C SER A 581 -34.89 8.85 -26.50
N SER A 582 -34.05 8.20 -27.32
CA SER A 582 -34.31 7.47 -28.58
C SER A 582 -34.56 8.25 -29.88
N ALA A 583 -33.60 8.19 -30.81
CA ALA A 583 -33.81 7.86 -32.23
C ALA A 583 -32.48 7.43 -32.90
N ILE A 584 -32.60 6.59 -33.92
CA ILE A 584 -31.63 5.66 -34.52
C ILE A 584 -31.01 6.22 -35.83
N ALA A 585 -29.74 5.86 -36.07
CA ALA A 585 -28.97 5.68 -37.33
C ALA A 585 -28.86 6.81 -38.40
N SER A 586 -27.60 7.22 -38.67
CA SER A 586 -26.82 6.83 -39.87
C SER A 586 -25.93 7.96 -40.44
N SER A 587 -24.77 7.53 -40.95
CA SER A 587 -23.87 8.14 -41.95
C SER A 587 -22.79 9.17 -41.53
N ASN A 588 -21.54 8.71 -41.74
CA ASN A 588 -20.29 9.37 -42.15
C ASN A 588 -20.16 10.90 -42.12
N GLY A 589 -19.05 11.36 -41.53
CA GLY A 589 -18.36 12.58 -41.97
C GLY A 589 -17.71 13.41 -40.86
N SER A 590 -16.42 13.18 -40.63
CA SER A 590 -15.36 14.21 -40.51
C SER A 590 -15.62 15.53 -39.76
N ILE A 591 -14.79 15.73 -38.71
CA ILE A 591 -14.09 16.97 -38.31
C ILE A 591 -14.86 18.07 -37.54
N ASN A 592 -14.19 18.50 -36.46
CA ASN A 592 -14.27 19.74 -35.68
C ASN A 592 -15.30 19.89 -34.53
N SER A 593 -14.69 20.10 -33.36
CA SER A 593 -15.10 20.90 -32.21
C SER A 593 -16.41 21.67 -32.32
N ILE A 594 -17.33 21.42 -31.39
CA ILE A 594 -18.40 22.37 -31.07
C ILE A 594 -18.37 22.63 -29.55
N ARG A 595 -17.89 23.82 -29.22
CA ARG A 595 -18.13 24.55 -27.98
C ARG A 595 -19.63 24.80 -27.84
N TYR A 596 -20.16 24.75 -26.62
CA TYR A 596 -21.29 25.59 -26.25
C TYR A 596 -20.96 26.35 -24.97
N SER A 597 -20.83 27.66 -25.16
CA SER A 597 -20.94 28.72 -24.16
C SER A 597 -22.24 29.47 -24.44
N ALA A 598 -22.95 29.85 -23.38
CA ALA A 598 -23.75 31.06 -23.21
C ALA A 598 -24.31 30.96 -21.78
N ASP A 599 -24.08 31.89 -20.87
CA ASP A 599 -24.50 33.28 -21.02
C ASP A 599 -23.36 34.32 -20.97
N CYS A 600 -23.58 35.35 -21.78
CA CYS A 600 -22.67 36.44 -22.09
C CYS A 600 -22.58 37.47 -20.95
N GLU A 601 -21.42 37.58 -20.33
CA GLU A 601 -20.87 38.88 -19.98
C GLU A 601 -19.82 39.22 -21.04
N LEU A 602 -19.94 40.41 -21.63
CA LEU A 602 -18.94 40.97 -22.54
C LEU A 602 -17.59 41.03 -21.82
N MET A 603 -16.74 40.03 -22.08
CA MET A 603 -15.36 39.99 -21.62
C MET A 603 -14.55 40.95 -22.47
N ASP A 604 -13.91 41.88 -21.78
CA ASP A 604 -12.85 42.74 -22.29
C ASP A 604 -11.65 41.82 -22.61
N ASP A 605 -11.25 41.72 -23.89
CA ASP A 605 -10.26 40.76 -24.41
C ASP A 605 -8.81 40.98 -23.87
N ASP A 606 -8.58 42.01 -23.04
CA ASP A 606 -7.25 42.43 -22.57
C ASP A 606 -6.90 42.03 -21.12
N LYS A 607 -7.61 41.08 -20.49
CA LYS A 607 -7.50 40.82 -19.02
C LYS A 607 -6.78 39.51 -18.67
N VAL A 608 -5.71 39.63 -17.86
CA VAL A 608 -4.89 38.51 -17.34
C VAL A 608 -5.51 37.90 -16.09
N VAL A 609 -5.64 36.57 -16.07
CA VAL A 609 -6.24 35.75 -15.00
C VAL A 609 -5.15 34.86 -14.37
N TRP A 610 -5.36 34.30 -13.17
CA TRP A 610 -4.41 33.33 -12.57
C TRP A 610 -4.01 32.18 -13.52
N ASP A 611 -4.91 31.79 -14.44
CA ASP A 611 -4.66 30.75 -15.44
C ASP A 611 -3.51 31.10 -16.39
N ASP A 612 -3.25 32.39 -16.68
CA ASP A 612 -2.12 32.84 -17.49
C ASP A 612 -0.79 32.65 -16.76
N VAL A 613 -0.75 32.96 -15.46
CA VAL A 613 0.42 32.68 -14.61
C VAL A 613 0.66 31.17 -14.54
N LEU A 614 -0.39 30.38 -14.33
CA LEU A 614 -0.32 28.92 -14.22
C LEU A 614 0.04 28.22 -15.52
N ALA A 615 -0.11 28.89 -16.67
CA ALA A 615 0.37 28.37 -17.95
C ALA A 615 1.91 28.19 -17.99
N HIS A 616 2.62 28.80 -17.04
CA HIS A 616 4.07 28.66 -16.84
C HIS A 616 4.46 27.60 -15.79
N ASP A 617 3.49 26.91 -15.17
CA ASP A 617 3.72 25.93 -14.11
C ASP A 617 4.20 24.57 -14.62
N GLU A 618 5.36 24.13 -14.11
CA GLU A 618 5.96 22.84 -14.46
C GLU A 618 5.08 21.64 -14.05
N LEU A 619 4.41 21.69 -12.89
CA LEU A 619 3.63 20.57 -12.34
C LEU A 619 2.34 20.36 -13.14
N LEU A 620 1.54 21.41 -13.33
CA LEU A 620 0.27 21.33 -14.07
C LEU A 620 0.50 20.90 -15.52
N THR A 621 1.61 21.35 -16.12
CA THR A 621 2.02 20.89 -17.45
C THR A 621 2.31 19.38 -17.43
N GLY A 622 3.13 18.91 -16.49
CA GLY A 622 3.46 17.48 -16.38
C GLY A 622 2.26 16.57 -16.09
N MET A 623 1.31 17.04 -15.28
CA MET A 623 0.05 16.34 -15.00
C MET A 623 -0.85 16.27 -16.24
N ARG A 624 -1.00 17.39 -16.96
CA ARG A 624 -1.80 17.48 -18.20
C ARG A 624 -1.24 16.56 -19.29
N ASP A 625 0.07 16.48 -19.40
CA ASP A 625 0.78 15.62 -20.36
C ASP A 625 0.79 14.13 -19.94
N GLY A 626 0.19 13.79 -18.79
CA GLY A 626 0.12 12.43 -18.25
C GLY A 626 1.48 11.85 -17.84
N GLN A 627 2.48 12.69 -17.58
CA GLN A 627 3.85 12.27 -17.26
C GLN A 627 4.07 12.01 -15.77
N ILE A 628 3.32 12.69 -14.91
CA ILE A 628 3.41 12.62 -13.45
C ILE A 628 2.02 12.78 -12.83
N PHE A 629 1.80 12.19 -11.65
CA PHE A 629 0.54 12.27 -10.89
C PHE A 629 -0.73 12.07 -11.75
N TYR A 630 -0.68 11.20 -12.75
CA TYR A 630 -1.83 10.91 -13.60
C TYR A 630 -3.04 10.45 -12.78
N GLY A 631 -4.21 11.00 -13.08
CA GLY A 631 -5.46 10.80 -12.34
C GLY A 631 -5.61 11.65 -11.08
N PHE A 632 -4.55 12.28 -10.56
CA PHE A 632 -4.69 13.27 -9.49
C PHE A 632 -5.27 14.57 -10.05
N CYS A 633 -6.00 15.27 -9.19
CA CYS A 633 -6.57 16.58 -9.42
C CYS A 633 -5.99 17.58 -8.42
N GLU A 634 -6.01 18.85 -8.80
CA GLU A 634 -5.71 19.98 -7.93
C GLU A 634 -6.88 20.97 -7.99
N ALA A 635 -7.24 21.59 -6.86
CA ALA A 635 -8.24 22.64 -6.86
C ALA A 635 -7.70 23.91 -7.56
N LYS A 636 -8.60 24.75 -8.09
CA LYS A 636 -8.19 25.99 -8.79
C LYS A 636 -7.35 26.87 -7.87
N ILE A 637 -6.15 27.22 -8.31
CA ILE A 637 -5.26 28.15 -7.61
C ILE A 637 -5.73 29.57 -7.91
N ALA A 638 -6.11 30.30 -6.87
CA ALA A 638 -6.57 31.69 -6.94
C ALA A 638 -5.86 32.55 -5.88
N PHE A 639 -4.57 32.29 -5.67
CA PHE A 639 -3.72 32.94 -4.69
C PHE A 639 -2.30 33.10 -5.27
N PRO A 640 -1.49 34.08 -4.80
CA PRO A 640 -0.17 34.36 -5.37
C PRO A 640 0.88 33.28 -5.09
N PRO A 641 1.99 33.24 -5.87
CA PRO A 641 3.06 32.27 -5.68
C PRO A 641 3.58 32.24 -4.24
N THR A 642 3.70 31.03 -3.67
CA THR A 642 4.01 30.83 -2.25
C THR A 642 5.50 30.90 -1.93
N PHE A 643 6.35 30.85 -2.94
CA PHE A 643 7.81 30.88 -2.84
C PHE A 643 8.40 31.77 -3.94
N ARG A 644 9.56 32.41 -3.81
CA ARG A 644 10.32 32.60 -2.57
C ARG A 644 9.96 33.95 -1.96
N ARG A 645 9.43 33.93 -0.75
CA ARG A 645 8.99 35.14 -0.04
C ARG A 645 10.10 35.74 0.81
N VAL A 646 10.04 37.06 0.97
CA VAL A 646 10.85 37.77 1.97
C VAL A 646 10.25 37.52 3.35
N ARG A 647 11.07 37.07 4.30
CA ARG A 647 10.63 36.82 5.68
C ARG A 647 10.20 38.12 6.34
N GLY A 648 9.08 38.09 7.07
CA GLY A 648 8.46 39.26 7.68
C GLY A 648 7.55 40.06 6.76
N ALA A 649 7.60 39.84 5.44
CA ALA A 649 6.78 40.57 4.46
C ALA A 649 5.45 39.83 4.15
N ALA A 650 4.42 40.61 3.88
CA ALA A 650 3.09 40.14 3.49
C ALA A 650 2.52 41.05 2.40
N LEU A 651 1.84 40.46 1.42
CA LEU A 651 1.09 41.18 0.39
C LEU A 651 -0.15 41.82 1.01
N ASN A 652 -0.45 43.04 0.53
CA ASN A 652 -1.65 43.75 0.95
C ASN A 652 -2.85 43.31 0.08
N PHE A 653 -3.73 42.48 0.64
CA PHE A 653 -4.98 42.04 0.00
C PHE A 653 -6.14 43.06 0.08
N ASP A 654 -5.89 44.25 0.62
CA ASP A 654 -6.85 45.36 0.57
C ASP A 654 -6.61 46.31 -0.62
N ALA A 655 -5.48 46.18 -1.31
CA ALA A 655 -5.21 46.91 -2.55
C ALA A 655 -6.03 46.34 -3.73
N ALA A 656 -6.27 47.09 -4.82
CA ALA A 656 -6.99 46.53 -5.97
C ALA A 656 -6.06 45.68 -6.89
N ASN A 657 -4.79 46.06 -6.93
CA ASN A 657 -3.68 45.48 -7.66
C ASN A 657 -2.38 45.76 -6.87
N TRP A 658 -1.33 45.00 -7.16
CA TRP A 658 0.00 45.22 -6.57
C TRP A 658 0.92 45.89 -7.57
N SER A 659 1.68 46.89 -7.14
CA SER A 659 2.74 47.44 -7.99
C SER A 659 3.90 46.45 -8.12
N ILE A 660 4.69 46.58 -9.19
CA ILE A 660 5.87 45.71 -9.39
C ILE A 660 6.88 45.94 -8.25
N GLU A 661 6.97 47.16 -7.73
CA GLU A 661 7.81 47.54 -6.61
C GLU A 661 7.39 46.82 -5.32
N GLU A 662 6.10 46.83 -4.98
CA GLU A 662 5.55 46.10 -3.82
C GLU A 662 5.80 44.59 -3.92
N LEU A 663 5.64 44.03 -5.13
CA LEU A 663 5.94 42.61 -5.36
C LEU A 663 7.43 42.32 -5.19
N LYS A 664 8.33 43.19 -5.68
CA LYS A 664 9.78 43.04 -5.49
C LYS A 664 10.20 43.12 -4.02
N GLU A 665 9.49 43.88 -3.19
CA GLU A 665 9.70 43.90 -1.74
C GLU A 665 9.24 42.60 -1.06
N CYS A 666 8.25 41.93 -1.64
CA CYS A 666 7.67 40.69 -1.10
C CYS A 666 8.35 39.40 -1.59
N TYR A 667 9.07 39.44 -2.71
CA TYR A 667 9.69 38.29 -3.37
C TYR A 667 11.21 38.39 -3.47
N THR A 668 11.92 37.31 -3.12
CA THR A 668 13.38 37.23 -3.29
C THR A 668 13.73 36.58 -4.64
N THR A 669 14.20 37.39 -5.60
CA THR A 669 14.53 36.90 -6.95
C THR A 669 16.02 36.60 -7.16
N ALA A 670 16.92 37.23 -6.40
CA ALA A 670 18.36 36.99 -6.45
C ALA A 670 18.86 36.47 -5.09
N VAL A 671 19.52 35.31 -5.08
CA VAL A 671 20.06 34.70 -3.85
C VAL A 671 21.56 34.50 -4.00
N GLY A 672 22.35 35.18 -3.16
CA GLY A 672 23.81 35.06 -3.14
C GLY A 672 24.25 33.59 -3.06
N GLY A 673 25.09 33.14 -4.01
CA GLY A 673 25.57 31.75 -4.09
C GLY A 673 24.57 30.71 -4.61
N HIS A 674 23.28 31.07 -4.78
CA HIS A 674 22.23 30.15 -5.21
C HIS A 674 21.60 30.53 -6.57
N GLY A 675 21.92 31.68 -7.15
CA GLY A 675 21.46 32.12 -8.47
C GLY A 675 20.05 32.72 -8.45
N MET A 676 19.52 33.08 -9.63
CA MET A 676 18.18 33.65 -9.76
C MET A 676 17.09 32.63 -9.40
N ARG A 677 16.00 33.10 -8.78
CA ARG A 677 14.81 32.32 -8.43
C ARG A 677 13.57 33.04 -8.95
N VAL A 678 12.73 32.28 -9.64
CA VAL A 678 11.43 32.75 -10.12
C VAL A 678 10.40 32.49 -9.01
N PRO A 679 9.49 33.44 -8.69
CA PRO A 679 8.33 33.16 -7.85
C PRO A 679 7.59 31.92 -8.35
N SER A 680 7.15 31.01 -7.48
CA SER A 680 6.62 29.71 -7.85
C SER A 680 5.63 29.13 -6.83
N TYR A 681 4.73 28.27 -7.31
CA TYR A 681 3.83 27.45 -6.50
C TYR A 681 4.52 26.13 -6.12
N THR A 682 5.44 26.21 -5.15
CA THR A 682 6.18 25.05 -4.67
C THR A 682 5.34 24.18 -3.73
N ASP A 683 4.46 24.81 -2.96
CA ASP A 683 3.63 24.18 -1.93
C ASP A 683 2.26 23.82 -2.51
N ARG A 684 1.88 22.53 -2.53
CA ARG A 684 0.70 22.04 -3.26
C ARG A 684 -0.08 20.98 -2.48
N ILE A 685 -1.37 20.84 -2.79
CA ILE A 685 -2.25 19.77 -2.27
C ILE A 685 -2.99 19.13 -3.45
N LEU A 686 -2.57 17.93 -3.83
CA LEU A 686 -3.17 17.10 -4.88
C LEU A 686 -4.07 16.04 -4.25
N PHE A 687 -5.14 15.65 -4.95
CA PHE A 687 -6.04 14.57 -4.52
C PHE A 687 -6.45 13.66 -5.68
N PHE A 688 -6.53 12.37 -5.42
CA PHE A 688 -6.98 11.32 -6.32
C PHE A 688 -8.21 10.65 -5.70
N SER A 689 -9.20 10.30 -6.52
CA SER A 689 -10.36 9.54 -6.07
C SER A 689 -10.74 8.50 -7.11
N GLN A 690 -11.15 7.31 -6.64
CA GLN A 690 -11.74 6.30 -7.52
C GLN A 690 -12.91 6.89 -8.29
N LEU A 691 -13.11 6.44 -9.53
CA LEU A 691 -13.98 7.10 -10.51
C LEU A 691 -15.42 7.30 -9.99
N ASP A 692 -15.97 6.26 -9.38
CA ASP A 692 -17.29 6.22 -8.76
C ASP A 692 -17.35 7.03 -7.45
N MET A 693 -16.23 7.22 -6.75
CA MET A 693 -16.15 7.94 -5.48
C MET A 693 -15.94 9.46 -5.65
N ARG A 694 -15.62 9.95 -6.85
CA ARG A 694 -15.33 11.38 -7.10
C ARG A 694 -16.42 12.33 -6.60
N HIS A 695 -17.70 11.95 -6.73
CA HIS A 695 -18.83 12.76 -6.30
C HIS A 695 -18.93 12.90 -4.76
N ARG A 696 -18.24 12.04 -4.00
CA ARG A 696 -18.23 12.06 -2.53
C ARG A 696 -17.16 12.96 -1.94
N LEU A 697 -16.27 13.53 -2.74
CA LEU A 697 -15.22 14.41 -2.26
C LEU A 697 -15.24 15.75 -2.99
N ARG A 698 -15.38 16.84 -2.24
CA ARG A 698 -15.34 18.20 -2.77
C ARG A 698 -14.31 19.04 -2.03
N CYS A 699 -13.44 19.72 -2.77
CA CYS A 699 -12.62 20.80 -2.20
C CYS A 699 -13.49 22.06 -2.09
N ALA A 700 -13.75 22.52 -0.86
CA ALA A 700 -14.56 23.70 -0.56
C ALA A 700 -13.71 24.98 -0.49
N VAL A 701 -12.46 24.86 -0.02
CA VAL A 701 -11.52 25.97 0.11
C VAL A 701 -10.16 25.50 -0.37
N TYR A 702 -9.44 26.32 -1.14
CA TYR A 702 -8.03 26.14 -1.45
C TYR A 702 -7.35 27.52 -1.48
N ALA A 703 -6.40 27.76 -0.57
CA ALA A 703 -5.84 29.09 -0.34
C ALA A 703 -4.41 29.02 0.22
N SER A 704 -3.68 30.14 0.13
CA SER A 704 -2.46 30.37 0.90
C SER A 704 -2.74 31.34 2.07
N CYS A 705 -2.02 31.18 3.18
CA CYS A 705 -2.12 32.07 4.34
C CYS A 705 -0.99 33.11 4.31
N GLU A 706 -1.33 34.35 3.93
CA GLU A 706 -0.36 35.42 3.75
C GLU A 706 0.15 36.00 5.08
N GLU A 707 -0.68 35.95 6.13
CA GLU A 707 -0.39 36.47 7.47
C GLU A 707 0.73 35.70 8.18
N VAL A 708 1.07 34.51 7.70
CA VAL A 708 2.24 33.77 8.17
C VAL A 708 3.47 34.24 7.39
N THR A 709 4.40 34.86 8.11
CA THR A 709 5.57 35.56 7.54
C THR A 709 6.91 35.05 8.06
N CYS A 710 6.92 34.00 8.90
CA CYS A 710 8.15 33.50 9.53
C CYS A 710 9.09 32.75 8.56
N SER A 711 8.54 32.16 7.50
CA SER A 711 9.27 31.39 6.48
C SER A 711 9.38 32.18 5.17
N ASP A 712 10.28 31.74 4.30
CA ASP A 712 10.33 32.13 2.88
C ASP A 712 9.31 31.39 2.01
N HIS A 713 8.43 30.60 2.63
CA HIS A 713 7.22 30.04 2.04
C HIS A 713 5.95 30.58 2.74
N LYS A 714 4.82 30.54 2.04
CA LYS A 714 3.48 30.72 2.63
C LYS A 714 2.80 29.36 2.83
N PRO A 715 2.17 29.10 4.00
CA PRO A 715 1.39 27.90 4.19
C PRO A 715 0.24 27.81 3.18
N VAL A 716 0.00 26.61 2.65
CA VAL A 716 -1.14 26.32 1.76
C VAL A 716 -2.12 25.46 2.52
N LEU A 717 -3.41 25.77 2.41
CA LEU A 717 -4.50 25.07 3.09
C LEU A 717 -5.62 24.73 2.13
N ALA A 718 -6.29 23.63 2.41
CA ALA A 718 -7.49 23.16 1.74
C ALA A 718 -8.50 22.64 2.76
N VAL A 719 -9.79 22.83 2.48
CA VAL A 719 -10.88 22.21 3.25
C VAL A 719 -11.66 21.30 2.31
N PHE A 720 -11.68 20.01 2.63
CA PHE A 720 -12.42 19.01 1.89
C PHE A 720 -13.69 18.62 2.64
N GLN A 721 -14.78 18.48 1.90
CA GLN A 721 -16.04 17.92 2.35
C GLN A 721 -16.16 16.51 1.78
N ALA A 722 -16.12 15.51 2.66
CA ALA A 722 -16.23 14.10 2.30
C ALA A 722 -17.58 13.53 2.74
N LEU A 723 -18.32 12.97 1.79
CA LEU A 723 -19.57 12.26 2.03
C LEU A 723 -19.26 10.83 2.49
N VAL A 724 -19.48 10.57 3.78
CA VAL A 724 -19.24 9.27 4.41
C VAL A 724 -20.55 8.69 4.92
N ASN A 725 -20.69 7.36 4.88
CA ASN A 725 -21.86 6.68 5.42
C ASN A 725 -21.67 6.42 6.92
N ARG A 726 -22.30 7.24 7.76
CA ARG A 726 -22.14 7.17 9.22
C ARG A 726 -22.74 5.93 9.90
N ASP A 727 -23.54 5.15 9.18
CA ASP A 727 -24.13 3.91 9.71
C ASP A 727 -23.18 2.71 9.62
N ILE A 728 -22.07 2.85 8.88
CA ILE A 728 -21.08 1.78 8.67
C ILE A 728 -19.81 2.16 9.41
N LEU A 729 -19.47 1.39 10.43
CA LEU A 729 -18.19 1.53 11.14
C LEU A 729 -17.07 0.77 10.40
N PRO A 730 -15.82 1.25 10.44
CA PRO A 730 -14.67 0.59 9.83
C PRO A 730 -14.40 -0.83 10.32
N ILE A 731 -14.66 -1.09 11.61
CA ILE A 731 -14.57 -2.42 12.25
C ILE A 731 -15.83 -2.57 13.08
N GLU A 732 -16.57 -3.65 12.84
CA GLU A 732 -17.70 -4.00 13.70
C GLU A 732 -17.21 -4.35 15.10
N THR A 733 -17.78 -3.71 16.11
CA THR A 733 -17.51 -4.00 17.52
C THR A 733 -17.75 -5.49 17.86
N GLU A 734 -18.61 -6.16 17.10
CA GLU A 734 -18.85 -7.61 17.18
C GLU A 734 -17.66 -8.47 16.73
N LEU A 735 -16.91 -8.08 15.69
CA LEU A 735 -15.71 -8.81 15.25
C LEU A 735 -14.57 -8.72 16.29
N SER A 736 -14.51 -7.60 17.01
CA SER A 736 -13.61 -7.46 18.17
C SER A 736 -14.08 -8.23 19.41
N ALA A 737 -15.38 -8.54 19.53
CA ALA A 737 -15.96 -9.26 20.67
C ALA A 737 -16.03 -10.79 20.44
N LYS A 738 -16.27 -11.24 19.20
CA LYS A 738 -16.30 -12.65 18.78
C LYS A 738 -14.93 -13.02 18.16
N LYS A 739 -13.91 -13.14 19.01
CA LYS A 739 -12.49 -13.33 18.62
C LYS A 739 -12.15 -14.58 17.78
N LEU A 740 -13.08 -15.49 17.52
CA LEU A 740 -12.84 -16.83 16.95
C LEU A 740 -14.01 -17.27 16.04
N GLN A 741 -14.23 -16.63 14.89
CA GLN A 741 -15.21 -17.03 13.88
C GLN A 741 -14.60 -17.06 12.47
N ARG A 742 -14.64 -18.22 11.79
CA ARG A 742 -14.13 -18.39 10.42
C ARG A 742 -14.74 -17.33 9.50
N MET A 743 -14.02 -16.89 8.46
CA MET A 743 -14.51 -15.85 7.52
C MET A 743 -15.91 -16.15 6.98
N GLN A 744 -16.17 -17.42 6.67
CA GLN A 744 -17.44 -17.96 6.17
C GLN A 744 -18.60 -17.94 7.18
N ASP A 745 -18.30 -17.84 8.48
CA ASP A 745 -19.27 -17.90 9.57
C ASP A 745 -19.64 -16.47 10.06
N VAL A 746 -19.01 -15.44 9.49
CA VAL A 746 -19.28 -14.02 9.78
C VAL A 746 -20.56 -13.58 9.06
N ASN A 747 -21.46 -12.94 9.80
CA ASN A 747 -22.74 -12.50 9.25
C ASN A 747 -22.55 -11.50 8.08
N GLY A 748 -23.34 -11.69 7.02
CA GLY A 748 -23.32 -10.90 5.79
C GLY A 748 -22.16 -11.19 4.82
N VAL A 749 -21.28 -12.15 5.12
CA VAL A 749 -20.19 -12.55 4.23
C VAL A 749 -20.65 -13.65 3.30
N LEU A 750 -20.37 -13.49 2.00
CA LEU A 750 -20.71 -14.44 0.96
C LEU A 750 -19.46 -14.86 0.18
N GLU A 751 -19.53 -16.00 -0.51
CA GLU A 751 -18.52 -16.32 -1.52
C GLU A 751 -18.81 -15.49 -2.79
N CYS A 752 -17.94 -14.53 -3.05
CA CYS A 752 -18.01 -13.64 -4.21
C CYS A 752 -17.12 -14.20 -5.31
N ARG A 753 -17.71 -14.59 -6.45
CA ARG A 753 -16.99 -15.06 -7.62
C ARG A 753 -16.98 -14.00 -8.70
N ILE A 754 -15.82 -13.40 -8.93
CA ILE A 754 -15.58 -12.43 -9.99
C ILE A 754 -14.99 -13.11 -11.22
N ARG A 755 -15.47 -12.72 -12.40
CA ARG A 755 -14.88 -13.04 -13.69
C ARG A 755 -14.66 -11.77 -14.48
N LEU A 756 -13.44 -11.60 -14.99
CA LEU A 756 -13.03 -10.49 -15.86
C LEU A 756 -12.60 -11.08 -17.20
N ASP A 757 -13.25 -10.63 -18.27
CA ASP A 757 -12.91 -10.99 -19.64
C ASP A 757 -12.34 -9.77 -20.36
N PHE A 758 -11.33 -10.00 -21.20
CA PHE A 758 -10.60 -8.97 -21.92
C PHE A 758 -11.19 -8.74 -23.32
N SER A 759 -11.28 -7.49 -23.76
CA SER A 759 -11.70 -7.15 -25.13
C SER A 759 -10.64 -6.38 -25.92
N ASN A 760 -10.09 -5.30 -25.36
CA ASN A 760 -9.09 -4.47 -26.05
C ASN A 760 -8.17 -3.74 -25.07
N ILE A 761 -6.90 -3.53 -25.46
CA ILE A 761 -5.92 -2.73 -24.72
C ILE A 761 -5.18 -1.80 -25.69
N SER A 762 -4.97 -0.56 -25.27
CA SER A 762 -4.11 0.39 -25.97
C SER A 762 -2.98 0.83 -25.05
N TRP A 763 -1.77 0.97 -25.60
CA TRP A 763 -0.60 1.44 -24.89
C TRP A 763 -0.19 2.82 -25.39
N GLN A 764 0.31 3.67 -24.48
CA GLN A 764 0.98 4.91 -24.83
C GLN A 764 2.42 4.62 -25.30
N PRO A 765 2.95 5.35 -26.29
CA PRO A 765 4.34 5.21 -26.72
C PRO A 765 5.31 5.65 -25.61
N ASP A 766 6.36 4.85 -25.36
CA ASP A 766 7.39 5.15 -24.35
C ASP A 766 8.27 6.31 -24.83
N ILE A 767 8.09 7.52 -24.26
CA ILE A 767 8.89 8.72 -24.60
C ILE A 767 10.32 8.65 -24.01
N GLU A 768 10.55 7.83 -22.98
CA GLU A 768 11.84 7.79 -22.24
C GLU A 768 12.80 6.66 -22.64
N ALA A 769 12.35 5.67 -23.41
CA ALA A 769 13.26 4.65 -23.92
C ALA A 769 13.88 5.20 -25.21
N GLY A 770 15.14 5.62 -25.15
CA GLY A 770 15.93 6.09 -26.30
C GLY A 770 16.22 5.00 -27.34
N PHE A 771 15.18 4.30 -27.81
CA PHE A 771 15.22 3.54 -29.04
C PHE A 771 14.98 4.51 -30.19
N PRO A 772 15.80 4.49 -31.25
CA PRO A 772 15.62 5.38 -32.40
C PRO A 772 14.22 5.16 -32.98
N LEU A 773 13.48 6.27 -33.11
CA LEU A 773 12.20 6.37 -33.82
C LEU A 773 12.37 5.83 -35.24
N LEU A 774 12.01 4.56 -35.44
CA LEU A 774 11.67 4.03 -36.74
C LEU A 774 10.15 3.95 -36.84
N SER A 775 9.64 4.78 -37.74
CA SER A 775 8.32 4.71 -38.39
C SER A 775 7.09 5.01 -37.54
N PHE A 776 6.48 6.15 -37.88
CA PHE A 776 5.04 6.40 -37.73
C PHE A 776 4.23 5.22 -38.30
N GLY A 777 3.16 4.85 -37.59
CA GLY A 777 2.10 3.98 -38.09
C GLY A 777 2.14 2.54 -37.54
N ASN A 778 1.06 2.20 -36.84
CA ASN A 778 0.59 0.88 -36.38
C ASN A 778 0.83 0.52 -34.91
N SER A 779 -0.24 -0.01 -34.32
CA SER A 779 -0.31 -0.65 -33.00
C SER A 779 0.95 -1.45 -32.74
N VAL A 780 1.69 -1.13 -31.68
CA VAL A 780 2.73 -2.01 -31.15
C VAL A 780 2.08 -3.36 -30.91
N ASP A 781 2.48 -4.37 -31.69
CA ASP A 781 1.98 -5.73 -31.55
C ASP A 781 2.29 -6.20 -30.12
N ILE A 782 1.24 -6.33 -29.31
CA ILE A 782 1.31 -6.67 -27.88
C ILE A 782 2.07 -7.98 -27.70
N ASP A 783 1.90 -8.89 -28.65
CA ASP A 783 2.57 -10.19 -28.66
C ASP A 783 4.07 -10.06 -28.95
N GLN A 784 4.50 -9.12 -29.78
CA GLN A 784 5.93 -8.82 -29.95
C GLN A 784 6.53 -8.19 -28.70
N ARG A 785 5.84 -7.24 -28.05
CA ARG A 785 6.34 -6.58 -26.83
C ARG A 785 6.50 -7.59 -25.69
N PHE A 786 5.54 -8.49 -25.50
CA PHE A 786 5.56 -9.46 -24.41
C PHE A 786 6.39 -10.72 -24.71
N SER A 787 6.48 -11.16 -25.97
CA SER A 787 7.33 -12.30 -26.35
C SER A 787 8.83 -12.06 -26.09
N HIS A 788 9.29 -10.81 -26.14
CA HIS A 788 10.66 -10.47 -25.73
C HIS A 788 10.91 -10.78 -24.25
N TYR A 789 9.98 -10.44 -23.35
CA TYR A 789 10.12 -10.71 -21.92
C TYR A 789 10.04 -12.21 -21.61
N ASP A 790 9.17 -12.94 -22.31
CA ASP A 790 9.06 -14.40 -22.20
C ASP A 790 10.38 -15.09 -22.62
N ARG A 791 11.09 -14.57 -23.64
CA ARG A 791 12.42 -15.08 -24.05
C ARG A 791 13.52 -14.83 -23.00
N HIS A 792 13.43 -13.74 -22.23
CA HIS A 792 14.35 -13.44 -21.12
C HIS A 792 13.97 -14.13 -19.81
N GLY A 793 12.98 -15.03 -19.83
CA GLY A 793 12.56 -15.81 -18.66
C GLY A 793 11.61 -15.07 -17.71
N TYR A 794 11.10 -13.90 -18.09
CA TYR A 794 10.11 -13.15 -17.31
C TYR A 794 8.73 -13.30 -17.95
N GLN A 795 7.89 -14.17 -17.37
CA GLN A 795 6.52 -14.35 -17.85
C GLN A 795 5.63 -13.14 -17.54
N VAL A 796 4.93 -12.61 -18.54
CA VAL A 796 3.95 -11.54 -18.34
C VAL A 796 2.67 -12.09 -17.70
N MET A 797 2.25 -11.44 -16.62
CA MET A 797 1.13 -11.83 -15.78
C MET A 797 0.15 -10.67 -15.61
N VAL A 798 -1.12 -11.03 -15.45
CA VAL A 798 -2.17 -10.15 -14.95
C VAL A 798 -2.49 -10.56 -13.52
N THR A 799 -2.42 -9.59 -12.61
CA THR A 799 -2.75 -9.76 -11.20
C THR A 799 -3.99 -8.94 -10.89
N ILE A 800 -4.94 -9.55 -10.19
CA ILE A 800 -6.10 -8.85 -9.64
C ILE A 800 -6.13 -8.94 -8.12
N VAL A 801 -6.68 -7.91 -7.49
CA VAL A 801 -6.94 -7.88 -6.04
C VAL A 801 -8.40 -7.54 -5.81
N PHE A 802 -9.12 -8.44 -5.17
CA PHE A 802 -10.54 -8.30 -4.83
C PHE A 802 -10.87 -9.09 -3.55
N PRO A 803 -11.56 -8.50 -2.56
CA PRO A 803 -11.85 -7.07 -2.44
C PRO A 803 -10.57 -6.25 -2.25
N LEU A 804 -10.63 -4.93 -2.45
CA LEU A 804 -9.46 -4.09 -2.14
C LEU A 804 -9.08 -4.23 -0.66
N PRO A 805 -7.78 -4.19 -0.29
CA PRO A 805 -7.36 -4.29 1.10
C PRO A 805 -7.98 -3.22 1.99
N SER A 806 -8.31 -2.05 1.44
CA SER A 806 -8.99 -1.03 2.20
C SER A 806 -10.46 -1.38 2.46
N GLU A 807 -11.15 -2.11 1.58
CA GLU A 807 -12.55 -2.54 1.74
C GLU A 807 -12.69 -3.87 2.50
N ASP A 808 -11.59 -4.61 2.63
CA ASP A 808 -11.57 -5.96 3.16
C ASP A 808 -11.49 -5.99 4.69
N ILE A 809 -12.60 -6.37 5.31
CA ILE A 809 -12.70 -6.63 6.76
C ILE A 809 -11.78 -7.77 7.22
N PHE A 810 -11.33 -8.62 6.29
CA PHE A 810 -10.48 -9.77 6.55
C PHE A 810 -9.02 -9.57 6.14
N SER A 811 -8.64 -8.37 5.70
CA SER A 811 -7.30 -8.07 5.18
C SER A 811 -6.17 -8.62 6.05
N ALA A 812 -6.22 -8.41 7.37
CA ALA A 812 -5.19 -8.91 8.29
C ALA A 812 -5.12 -10.45 8.38
N GLN A 813 -6.25 -11.14 8.21
CA GLN A 813 -6.33 -12.60 8.30
C GLN A 813 -5.85 -13.26 7.00
N ARG A 814 -6.15 -12.67 5.84
CA ARG A 814 -5.71 -13.19 4.53
C ARG A 814 -4.20 -13.29 4.42
N LYS A 815 -3.47 -12.35 4.99
CA LYS A 815 -2.00 -12.39 5.10
C LYS A 815 -1.45 -13.71 5.61
N LEU A 816 -2.10 -14.26 6.63
CA LEU A 816 -1.66 -15.49 7.26
C LEU A 816 -1.89 -16.68 6.35
N LEU A 817 -2.98 -16.66 5.60
CA LEU A 817 -3.34 -17.70 4.64
C LEU A 817 -2.42 -17.63 3.41
N GLU A 818 -2.08 -16.44 2.94
CA GLU A 818 -1.07 -16.25 1.89
C GLU A 818 0.33 -16.63 2.35
N LEU A 819 0.71 -16.28 3.58
CA LEU A 819 1.97 -16.73 4.17
C LEU A 819 1.97 -18.26 4.29
N ALA A 820 0.85 -18.85 4.74
CA ALA A 820 0.66 -20.30 4.82
C ALA A 820 0.86 -20.98 3.47
N ASP A 821 0.26 -20.43 2.41
CA ASP A 821 0.37 -20.94 1.06
C ASP A 821 1.81 -20.81 0.53
N SER A 822 2.43 -19.63 0.69
CA SER A 822 3.82 -19.36 0.27
C SER A 822 4.84 -20.27 0.96
N MET A 823 4.59 -20.63 2.23
CA MET A 823 5.46 -21.48 3.04
C MET A 823 5.18 -22.98 2.80
N SER A 824 3.96 -23.32 2.40
CA SER A 824 3.59 -24.70 2.09
C SER A 824 4.07 -25.15 0.71
N GLY A 825 4.54 -24.22 -0.15
CA GLY A 825 5.09 -24.54 -1.46
C GLY A 825 4.14 -25.33 -2.35
N GLY A 826 2.82 -25.12 -2.18
CA GLY A 826 1.79 -25.89 -2.86
C GLY A 826 1.68 -27.37 -2.42
N VAL A 827 2.25 -27.79 -1.29
CA VAL A 827 2.23 -29.22 -0.87
C VAL A 827 0.89 -29.62 -0.23
N TYR A 828 0.06 -28.69 0.26
CA TYR A 828 -1.32 -28.95 0.68
C TYR A 828 -2.32 -28.80 -0.48
N LEU A 829 -2.06 -29.55 -1.56
CA LEU A 829 -2.86 -29.53 -2.79
C LEU A 829 -3.93 -30.63 -2.76
N GLU A 830 -4.73 -30.69 -1.69
CA GLU A 830 -5.94 -31.52 -1.62
C GLU A 830 -7.22 -30.67 -1.58
N ASN A 831 -7.10 -29.35 -1.48
CA ASN A 831 -8.22 -28.42 -1.34
C ASN A 831 -7.85 -27.02 -1.87
N THR A 832 -7.24 -26.93 -3.05
CA THR A 832 -6.85 -25.65 -3.68
C THR A 832 -8.01 -24.67 -3.76
N ASP A 833 -9.22 -25.15 -4.04
CA ASP A 833 -10.41 -24.30 -4.13
C ASP A 833 -10.82 -23.69 -2.78
N ARG A 834 -10.52 -24.37 -1.66
CA ARG A 834 -10.79 -23.87 -0.29
C ARG A 834 -9.76 -22.87 0.24
N LEU A 835 -8.55 -22.84 -0.32
CA LEU A 835 -7.54 -21.82 0.01
C LEU A 835 -7.65 -20.61 -0.91
N LEU A 836 -7.98 -20.80 -2.19
CA LEU A 836 -8.20 -19.73 -3.16
C LEU A 836 -9.33 -18.79 -2.73
N CYS A 837 -10.42 -19.31 -2.15
CA CYS A 837 -11.51 -18.47 -1.63
C CYS A 837 -11.14 -17.67 -0.38
N LYS A 838 -9.97 -17.93 0.21
CA LYS A 838 -9.46 -17.20 1.36
C LYS A 838 -8.42 -16.15 1.00
N THR A 839 -7.83 -16.18 -0.19
CA THR A 839 -6.99 -15.08 -0.70
C THR A 839 -7.85 -14.01 -1.36
N ASN A 840 -7.33 -12.78 -1.44
CA ASN A 840 -7.91 -11.68 -2.21
C ASN A 840 -7.11 -11.41 -3.49
N VAL A 841 -6.00 -12.11 -3.71
CA VAL A 841 -5.14 -11.98 -4.89
C VAL A 841 -5.33 -13.17 -5.82
N ALA A 842 -5.40 -12.89 -7.12
CA ALA A 842 -5.32 -13.90 -8.16
C ALA A 842 -4.36 -13.47 -9.28
N HIS A 843 -3.66 -14.45 -9.85
CA HIS A 843 -2.67 -14.27 -10.91
C HIS A 843 -3.01 -15.16 -12.10
N VAL A 844 -2.88 -14.61 -13.31
CA VAL A 844 -3.03 -15.36 -14.56
C VAL A 844 -1.94 -14.94 -15.55
N LYS A 845 -1.50 -15.86 -16.41
CA LYS A 845 -0.55 -15.52 -17.48
C LYS A 845 -1.25 -14.66 -18.51
N TRP A 846 -0.53 -13.72 -19.13
CA TRP A 846 -1.10 -12.85 -20.16
C TRP A 846 -1.79 -13.64 -21.29
N ALA A 847 -1.14 -14.68 -21.81
CA ALA A 847 -1.72 -15.52 -22.86
C ALA A 847 -3.01 -16.25 -22.44
N ASP A 848 -3.13 -16.63 -21.17
CA ASP A 848 -4.33 -17.27 -20.62
C ASP A 848 -5.44 -16.24 -20.36
N PHE A 849 -5.07 -15.04 -19.91
CA PHE A 849 -5.98 -13.92 -19.72
C PHE A 849 -6.64 -13.49 -21.03
N VAL A 850 -5.85 -13.36 -22.10
CA VAL A 850 -6.38 -13.02 -23.43
C VAL A 850 -7.33 -14.10 -23.97
N ARG A 851 -7.03 -15.37 -23.71
CA ARG A 851 -7.85 -16.50 -24.19
C ARG A 851 -9.13 -16.72 -23.40
N SER A 852 -9.08 -16.57 -22.08
CA SER A 852 -10.13 -17.06 -21.17
C SER A 852 -10.49 -16.12 -20.02
N GLY A 853 -9.89 -14.94 -19.96
CA GLY A 853 -10.07 -14.01 -18.85
C GLY A 853 -9.41 -14.50 -17.55
N ILE A 854 -9.85 -13.94 -16.43
CA ILE A 854 -9.49 -14.37 -15.08
C ILE A 854 -10.76 -14.56 -14.25
N THR A 855 -10.81 -15.66 -13.50
CA THR A 855 -11.87 -15.92 -12.52
C THR A 855 -11.24 -16.05 -11.14
N HIS A 856 -11.82 -15.37 -10.15
CA HIS A 856 -11.40 -15.44 -8.76
C HIS A 856 -12.62 -15.54 -7.86
N ALA A 857 -12.59 -16.46 -6.90
CA ALA A 857 -13.60 -16.58 -5.85
C ALA A 857 -12.97 -16.17 -4.53
N THR A 858 -13.70 -15.42 -3.70
CA THR A 858 -13.22 -15.00 -2.39
C THR A 858 -14.37 -14.74 -1.43
N PHE A 859 -14.18 -14.94 -0.13
CA PHE A 859 -15.17 -14.56 0.88
C PHE A 859 -15.14 -13.06 1.11
N ALA A 860 -16.18 -12.32 0.73
CA ALA A 860 -16.26 -10.90 1.00
C ALA A 860 -17.66 -10.54 1.48
N ARG A 861 -17.77 -9.49 2.27
CA ARG A 861 -19.06 -8.87 2.56
C ARG A 861 -19.40 -7.93 1.39
N PRO A 862 -20.44 -8.22 0.59
CA PRO A 862 -20.80 -7.34 -0.51
C PRO A 862 -21.25 -5.98 0.06
N THR A 863 -20.56 -4.91 -0.33
CA THR A 863 -21.00 -3.54 -0.05
C THR A 863 -21.48 -2.86 -1.32
N ARG A 864 -22.05 -1.66 -1.23
CA ARG A 864 -22.70 -0.99 -2.37
C ARG A 864 -21.77 -0.75 -3.56
N ASN A 865 -20.51 -0.34 -3.29
CA ASN A 865 -19.48 -0.15 -4.30
C ASN A 865 -18.24 -0.96 -3.86
N MET A 866 -17.94 -2.02 -4.58
CA MET A 866 -16.73 -2.81 -4.37
C MET A 866 -15.76 -2.55 -5.52
N HIS A 867 -14.46 -2.68 -5.27
CA HIS A 867 -13.44 -2.40 -6.27
C HIS A 867 -12.52 -3.58 -6.51
N VAL A 868 -12.05 -3.67 -7.76
CA VAL A 868 -11.10 -4.67 -8.21
C VAL A 868 -9.89 -3.94 -8.78
N ALA A 869 -8.75 -4.07 -8.13
CA ALA A 869 -7.50 -3.56 -8.69
C ALA A 869 -6.95 -4.58 -9.69
N ILE A 870 -6.43 -4.11 -10.82
CA ILE A 870 -5.83 -4.93 -11.88
C ILE A 870 -4.46 -4.38 -12.27
N LYS A 871 -3.48 -5.27 -12.43
CA LYS A 871 -2.09 -4.92 -12.76
C LYS A 871 -1.53 -5.87 -13.81
N VAL A 872 -0.87 -5.31 -14.82
CA VAL A 872 -0.13 -6.06 -15.85
C VAL A 872 1.36 -5.89 -15.61
N HIS A 873 2.09 -6.98 -15.41
CA HIS A 873 3.52 -6.93 -15.05
C HIS A 873 4.29 -8.19 -15.48
N ALA A 874 5.61 -8.09 -15.57
CA ALA A 874 6.47 -9.23 -15.91
C ALA A 874 7.04 -9.90 -14.65
N GLY A 875 6.57 -11.09 -14.28
CA GLY A 875 7.04 -11.85 -13.11
C GLY A 875 6.97 -11.09 -11.78
N THR A 876 7.66 -11.58 -10.73
CA THR A 876 7.63 -10.94 -9.40
C THR A 876 8.61 -9.76 -9.24
N GLN A 877 9.54 -9.56 -10.18
CA GLN A 877 10.59 -8.53 -10.11
C GLN A 877 10.78 -7.77 -11.44
N GLY A 878 10.00 -8.07 -12.47
CA GLY A 878 10.08 -7.35 -13.73
C GLY A 878 9.22 -6.09 -13.73
N PRO A 879 9.24 -5.34 -14.84
CA PRO A 879 8.53 -4.08 -14.95
C PRO A 879 7.02 -4.24 -14.78
N CYS A 880 6.40 -3.24 -14.15
CA CYS A 880 4.95 -3.03 -14.24
C CYS A 880 4.67 -2.26 -15.54
N PHE A 881 3.76 -2.78 -16.36
CA PHE A 881 3.33 -2.11 -17.57
C PHE A 881 2.20 -1.12 -17.28
N GLY A 882 1.34 -1.43 -16.32
CA GLY A 882 0.28 -0.53 -15.87
C GLY A 882 -0.63 -1.18 -14.84
N GLN A 883 -1.28 -0.35 -14.03
CA GLN A 883 -2.29 -0.79 -13.07
C GLN A 883 -3.48 0.17 -13.06
N GLY A 884 -4.64 -0.30 -12.63
CA GLY A 884 -5.86 0.49 -12.54
C GLY A 884 -6.89 -0.18 -11.64
N VAL A 885 -8.03 0.48 -11.45
CA VAL A 885 -9.13 0.00 -10.60
C VAL A 885 -10.43 -0.04 -11.37
N ILE A 886 -11.17 -1.13 -11.25
CA ILE A 886 -12.49 -1.33 -11.82
C ILE A 886 -13.50 -1.26 -10.67
N CYS A 887 -14.50 -0.40 -10.80
CA CYS A 887 -15.63 -0.35 -9.87
C CYS A 887 -16.66 -1.41 -10.27
N ILE A 888 -17.18 -2.14 -9.28
CA ILE A 888 -18.34 -3.02 -9.44
C ILE A 888 -19.59 -2.22 -9.08
N PRO A 889 -20.39 -1.77 -10.07
CA PRO A 889 -21.61 -1.02 -9.80
C PRO A 889 -22.68 -1.95 -9.23
N GLN A 890 -23.48 -1.44 -8.30
CA GLN A 890 -24.61 -2.15 -7.72
C GLN A 890 -25.64 -2.56 -8.79
N ALA A 891 -26.16 -3.78 -8.71
CA ALA A 891 -27.30 -4.19 -9.53
C ALA A 891 -28.51 -3.28 -9.27
N THR A 892 -28.95 -2.55 -10.29
CA THR A 892 -30.33 -2.08 -10.35
C THR A 892 -31.21 -3.30 -10.54
N LYS A 893 -32.03 -3.69 -9.55
CA LYS A 893 -33.05 -4.73 -9.76
C LYS A 893 -33.86 -4.34 -11.01
N SER A 894 -33.79 -5.16 -12.06
CA SER A 894 -34.83 -5.18 -13.08
C SER A 894 -36.05 -5.83 -12.44
N ASP A 895 -37.24 -5.27 -12.64
CA ASP A 895 -38.53 -5.71 -12.06
C ASP A 895 -38.99 -7.13 -12.46
N ASN A 896 -38.09 -8.02 -12.89
CA ASN A 896 -38.38 -9.41 -13.20
C ASN A 896 -37.93 -10.30 -12.04
N GLU A 897 -38.87 -10.71 -11.20
CA GLU A 897 -38.71 -11.48 -9.95
C GLU A 897 -38.24 -12.94 -10.09
N ASP A 898 -37.56 -13.33 -11.17
CA ASP A 898 -37.40 -14.77 -11.50
C ASP A 898 -35.96 -15.25 -11.82
N GLN A 899 -34.93 -14.71 -11.16
CA GLN A 899 -33.56 -15.27 -11.29
C GLN A 899 -32.87 -15.55 -9.93
N THR A 900 -32.67 -16.84 -9.67
CA THR A 900 -32.03 -17.46 -8.49
C THR A 900 -30.49 -17.39 -8.46
N ASP A 901 -29.88 -16.43 -9.14
CA ASP A 901 -28.45 -16.11 -9.05
C ASP A 901 -28.31 -14.62 -9.38
N GLU A 902 -28.05 -13.74 -8.40
CA GLU A 902 -27.75 -12.33 -8.68
C GLU A 902 -26.35 -12.23 -9.33
N ILE A 903 -26.28 -12.51 -10.63
CA ILE A 903 -25.09 -12.28 -11.45
C ILE A 903 -25.12 -10.81 -11.89
N GLN A 904 -24.30 -9.98 -11.24
CA GLN A 904 -24.08 -8.62 -11.68
C GLN A 904 -23.15 -8.65 -12.89
N LYS A 905 -23.58 -8.14 -14.05
CA LYS A 905 -22.75 -8.02 -15.24
C LYS A 905 -22.50 -6.55 -15.57
N LEU A 906 -21.23 -6.19 -15.66
CA LEU A 906 -20.80 -4.93 -16.25
C LEU A 906 -20.29 -5.21 -17.66
N ASN A 907 -21.11 -4.85 -18.65
CA ASN A 907 -20.71 -4.91 -20.05
C ASN A 907 -19.85 -3.69 -20.37
N ASN A 908 -18.63 -3.90 -20.85
CA ASN A 908 -17.70 -2.85 -21.30
C ASN A 908 -17.21 -1.90 -20.20
N PHE A 909 -16.41 -2.40 -19.26
CA PHE A 909 -15.57 -1.52 -18.43
C PHE A 909 -14.44 -0.93 -19.27
N VAL A 910 -14.03 0.29 -18.92
CA VAL A 910 -12.79 0.92 -19.40
C VAL A 910 -11.99 1.33 -18.18
N VAL A 911 -10.74 0.85 -18.11
CA VAL A 911 -9.81 1.16 -17.04
C VAL A 911 -8.58 1.85 -17.63
N GLU A 912 -8.29 3.05 -17.13
CA GLU A 912 -7.04 3.75 -17.44
C GLU A 912 -5.91 3.13 -16.62
N LEU A 913 -4.80 2.81 -17.29
CA LEU A 913 -3.64 2.18 -16.70
C LEU A 913 -2.56 3.22 -16.43
N ALA A 914 -2.05 3.21 -15.20
CA ALA A 914 -0.98 4.07 -14.77
C ALA A 914 0.13 3.30 -14.07
N HIS A 915 1.35 3.84 -14.14
CA HIS A 915 2.46 3.36 -13.34
C HIS A 915 3.37 4.51 -12.94
N GLY A 916 3.60 4.65 -11.64
CA GLY A 916 4.45 5.68 -11.07
C GLY A 916 3.94 7.08 -11.36
N GLY A 917 2.61 7.23 -11.45
CA GLY A 917 1.97 8.50 -11.83
C GLY A 917 2.05 8.85 -13.32
N ARG A 918 2.54 7.96 -14.18
CA ARG A 918 2.50 8.15 -15.64
C ARG A 918 1.35 7.35 -16.25
N HIS A 919 0.63 7.93 -17.20
CA HIS A 919 -0.35 7.21 -18.01
C HIS A 919 0.37 6.22 -18.94
N THR A 920 0.03 4.94 -18.87
CA THR A 920 0.68 3.91 -19.69
C THR A 920 -0.24 3.32 -20.75
N GLY A 921 -1.56 3.36 -20.56
CA GLY A 921 -2.49 2.81 -21.53
C GLY A 921 -3.92 2.76 -21.04
N THR A 922 -4.81 2.16 -21.82
CA THR A 922 -6.20 1.90 -21.42
C THR A 922 -6.56 0.47 -21.74
N MET A 923 -7.35 -0.18 -20.88
CA MET A 923 -7.83 -1.53 -21.06
C MET A 923 -9.35 -1.56 -20.96
N SER A 924 -9.99 -2.40 -21.77
CA SER A 924 -11.44 -2.56 -21.82
C SER A 924 -11.84 -4.01 -21.90
N GLY A 925 -13.00 -4.33 -21.34
CA GLY A 925 -13.47 -5.70 -21.22
C GLY A 925 -14.85 -5.81 -20.59
N SER A 926 -15.27 -7.02 -20.24
CA SER A 926 -16.51 -7.26 -19.48
C SER A 926 -16.20 -7.88 -18.13
N MET A 927 -17.04 -7.60 -17.15
CA MET A 927 -16.91 -8.16 -15.81
C MET A 927 -18.24 -8.77 -15.37
N SER A 928 -18.17 -9.87 -14.62
CA SER A 928 -19.31 -10.40 -13.89
C SER A 928 -18.94 -10.73 -12.44
N LEU A 929 -19.86 -10.46 -11.52
CA LEU A 929 -19.78 -10.84 -10.12
C LEU A 929 -20.98 -11.74 -9.79
N GLN A 930 -20.71 -12.95 -9.33
CA GLN A 930 -21.69 -13.90 -8.84
C GLN A 930 -21.59 -13.99 -7.32
N LEU A 931 -22.71 -13.80 -6.61
CA LEU A 931 -22.81 -13.94 -5.16
C LEU A 931 -23.32 -15.34 -4.82
N VAL A 932 -22.44 -16.21 -4.30
CA VAL A 932 -22.78 -17.58 -3.94
C VAL A 932 -23.23 -17.64 -2.48
N HIS A 933 -24.50 -17.98 -2.28
CA HIS A 933 -25.09 -18.16 -0.95
C HIS A 933 -24.91 -19.63 -0.52
N ARG A 934 -24.38 -19.85 0.70
CA ARG A 934 -24.31 -21.20 1.29
C ARG A 934 -25.61 -21.52 2.00
N THR A 935 -26.19 -22.68 1.70
CA THR A 935 -27.18 -23.30 2.58
C THR A 935 -26.46 -23.93 3.78
N SER A 936 -26.97 -23.68 4.98
CA SER A 936 -26.61 -24.41 6.19
C SER A 936 -27.33 -25.75 6.21
N ASP A 937 -26.75 -26.80 5.65
CA ASP A 937 -27.23 -28.16 5.86
C ASP A 937 -26.15 -28.99 6.60
N ALA A 938 -26.48 -29.29 7.87
CA ALA A 938 -26.00 -30.35 8.76
C ALA A 938 -24.49 -30.46 9.09
#